data_AF-A0A2J4RGW4-F1
#
_entry.id   AF-A0A2J4RGW4-F1
#
_cell.length_a   1.000
_cell.length_b   1.000
_cell.length_c   1.000
_cell.angle_alpha   90.00
_cell.angle_beta   90.00
_cell.angle_gamma   90.00
#
_symmetry.space_group_name_H-M   'P 1'
#
loop_
_entity.id
_entity.type
_entity.pdbx_description
1 polymer ?
#
loop_
_entity_poly.entity_id
_entity_poly.type
_entity_poly.pdbx_seq_one_letter_code
_entity_poly.pdbx_strand_id
1 'polypeptide(L)'
;MAFNPELGSTSPAVLLGNAERLDKLVNGDAPTEPDRAGVDLDTWRGMMAKNAEAINALMENGGVAVYVTESVLRASLPSDQHNLAIDQSTGNYYSWDKTAVALQQETTSLLARMTTQPTEIQKAAVNRLYYDLKQSGILAKLDGLWLGINTSRADARLNIVNGALPLTENGTINFNTSSGWTFFGDSWLDTGFNPSTAGGHYSKDSASFGVMVAGATNQGVFMGAYDGANGLTMSRTENTLNARINNNELLTGLISPTGTTLFSATRLSSVTSTLYSGSKVVAVSNAPSLSVINASVNIGRARAASGWYASANICAAFIASGLTETEMFALNDAVQRYISGFRSATLPAGVWVQMPYSLIKPADVTAISSDVVDRKTTLLANALVSCDTYSDIMKLSVSSLDVRAVDESTGVVYEPSIIPDTTLAETTALIARMAVKPGTVQQMAINQLIYLLKNEGVWGALDGLWLGVSTSYADSLLNIVKDAFNLSTDAPPAWNQSGGWTFSRSGLTYLDTGYNPSLAAGKLALEDASFGALLFPPSTMVATGHIMGAFNGTEGISLAPRPSSASSSPMGVRLNQANAFIVGDYAVANAVYGVSRLNGELAVYREGLLLGSTMQAATVMANTNVLLGCSQKSSGYHMFDGALAAAWVGASLTAKQMLVLTNAIRRYNDVFRNRLSAFSVWWSATERRMYSHDDIIAIAGSASSSSSLEPPVSDATISADIALSLSERGQTYRGGYIEIQPDSFIGGTEPATDSTTALWGFPQSLTLSEQSRLRSMMFPGNGYGIYYIRLPLGFAYRGFRNIDSATGLAKNIGERYQGQNAALKRLMVNIVEAGGGLAPEYWCPAPYWMTNGKYAGTPSAYNQPWAGGTYPRSTTLDSIKGSDPTQYAVQIEAMASAMLNDFEYLHQNVGPIRMWGLQNEPQYGHELYGVCKYTDRVYSDLLAVLQPKIAASAILSEWEGQANTPLLHVSSDNDWHIGQTYIDAHPATIW
;
A
#
# COMPACT_ATOMS: atom_id res chain seq x y z
N MET A 1 -43.59 -33.16 22.85
CA MET A 1 -44.65 -33.03 21.82
C MET A 1 -44.12 -33.61 20.53
N ALA A 2 -44.88 -34.49 19.87
CA ALA A 2 -44.41 -35.24 18.71
C ALA A 2 -44.27 -34.33 17.48
N PHE A 3 -43.09 -34.36 16.83
CA PHE A 3 -42.84 -33.71 15.56
C PHE A 3 -43.60 -34.49 14.47
N ASN A 4 -44.70 -33.94 13.96
CA ASN A 4 -45.48 -34.56 12.89
C ASN A 4 -45.81 -33.52 11.81
N PRO A 5 -45.28 -33.64 10.58
CA PRO A 5 -44.34 -34.64 10.05
C PRO A 5 -42.86 -34.16 10.03
N GLU A 6 -41.92 -35.03 9.63
CA GLU A 6 -40.47 -34.77 9.65
C GLU A 6 -39.99 -33.60 8.75
N LEU A 7 -38.80 -33.07 9.01
CA LEU A 7 -38.10 -32.13 8.12
C LEU A 7 -37.82 -32.83 6.77
N GLY A 8 -38.17 -32.20 5.66
CA GLY A 8 -38.11 -32.82 4.32
C GLY A 8 -39.38 -33.59 3.92
N SER A 9 -40.41 -33.63 4.76
CA SER A 9 -41.73 -34.16 4.37
C SER A 9 -42.36 -33.36 3.22
N THR A 10 -42.84 -34.06 2.20
CA THR A 10 -43.59 -33.51 1.05
C THR A 10 -45.10 -33.49 1.30
N SER A 11 -45.55 -33.68 2.54
CA SER A 11 -46.98 -33.66 2.84
C SER A 11 -47.58 -32.28 2.50
N PRO A 12 -48.79 -32.23 1.90
CA PRO A 12 -49.41 -30.97 1.49
C PRO A 12 -49.53 -29.94 2.62
N ALA A 13 -49.81 -30.40 3.85
CA ALA A 13 -49.88 -29.52 5.02
C ALA A 13 -48.53 -28.90 5.41
N VAL A 14 -47.41 -29.61 5.20
CA VAL A 14 -46.06 -29.06 5.45
C VAL A 14 -45.62 -28.13 4.33
N LEU A 15 -45.94 -28.46 3.08
CA LEU A 15 -45.68 -27.57 1.95
C LEU A 15 -46.43 -26.25 2.11
N LEU A 16 -47.71 -26.29 2.51
CA LEU A 16 -48.49 -25.11 2.78
C LEU A 16 -47.92 -24.32 3.97
N GLY A 17 -47.63 -24.97 5.10
CA GLY A 17 -47.05 -24.29 6.25
C GLY A 17 -45.67 -23.68 5.99
N ASN A 18 -44.83 -24.33 5.17
CA ASN A 18 -43.55 -23.77 4.73
C ASN A 18 -43.74 -22.58 3.78
N ALA A 19 -44.72 -22.64 2.88
CA ALA A 19 -45.02 -21.54 1.96
C ALA A 19 -45.57 -20.32 2.69
N GLU A 20 -46.51 -20.51 3.63
CA GLU A 20 -47.04 -19.44 4.48
C GLU A 20 -45.95 -18.82 5.35
N ARG A 21 -45.02 -19.62 5.88
CA ARG A 21 -43.91 -19.08 6.66
C ARG A 21 -42.89 -18.36 5.79
N LEU A 22 -42.58 -18.88 4.60
CA LEU A 22 -41.71 -18.18 3.65
C LEU A 22 -42.32 -16.82 3.29
N ASP A 23 -43.62 -16.76 3.06
CA ASP A 23 -44.33 -15.51 2.81
C ASP A 23 -44.19 -14.54 3.99
N LYS A 24 -44.37 -15.00 5.23
CA LYS A 24 -44.15 -14.15 6.41
C LYS A 24 -42.69 -13.73 6.62
N LEU A 25 -41.72 -14.61 6.30
CA LEU A 25 -40.30 -14.28 6.39
C LEU A 25 -39.88 -13.25 5.34
N VAL A 26 -40.48 -13.27 4.15
CA VAL A 26 -40.08 -12.40 3.03
C VAL A 26 -40.93 -11.13 2.96
N ASN A 27 -42.24 -11.26 3.16
CA ASN A 27 -43.24 -10.20 2.96
C ASN A 27 -43.92 -9.74 4.26
N GLY A 28 -43.70 -10.43 5.38
CA GLY A 28 -44.33 -10.10 6.66
C GLY A 28 -43.80 -8.81 7.29
N ASP A 29 -44.67 -8.15 8.05
CA ASP A 29 -44.34 -6.88 8.71
C ASP A 29 -43.61 -7.06 10.06
N ALA A 30 -43.67 -8.28 10.61
CA ALA A 30 -42.98 -8.63 11.85
C ALA A 30 -41.46 -8.69 11.64
N PRO A 31 -40.63 -8.29 12.62
CA PRO A 31 -39.18 -8.38 12.51
C PRO A 31 -38.64 -9.82 12.63
N THR A 32 -39.38 -10.71 13.27
CA THR A 32 -39.07 -12.14 13.37
C THR A 32 -40.31 -13.00 13.11
N GLU A 33 -40.10 -14.21 12.61
CA GLU A 33 -41.15 -15.24 12.50
C GLU A 33 -40.56 -16.60 12.95
N PRO A 34 -41.23 -17.35 13.84
CA PRO A 34 -40.71 -18.60 14.37
C PRO A 34 -40.69 -19.74 13.34
N ASP A 35 -39.62 -20.53 13.36
CA ASP A 35 -39.43 -21.72 12.54
C ASP A 35 -40.30 -22.90 13.00
N ARG A 36 -40.07 -24.12 12.47
CA ARG A 36 -40.93 -25.29 12.77
C ARG A 36 -40.70 -25.81 14.19
N ALA A 37 -39.57 -25.45 14.79
CA ALA A 37 -39.20 -25.75 16.17
C ALA A 37 -39.56 -24.61 17.14
N GLY A 38 -40.07 -23.49 16.64
CA GLY A 38 -40.40 -22.30 17.45
C GLY A 38 -39.21 -21.36 17.67
N VAL A 39 -38.14 -21.49 16.89
CA VAL A 39 -36.97 -20.61 16.92
C VAL A 39 -37.21 -19.43 15.99
N ASP A 40 -37.15 -18.22 16.51
CA ASP A 40 -37.33 -17.00 15.73
C ASP A 40 -36.27 -16.88 14.62
N LEU A 41 -36.74 -16.68 13.39
CA LEU A 41 -35.94 -16.33 12.24
C LEU A 41 -36.17 -14.86 11.91
N ASP A 42 -35.10 -14.14 11.56
CA ASP A 42 -35.21 -12.76 11.10
C ASP A 42 -35.98 -12.71 9.77
N THR A 43 -37.02 -11.87 9.71
CA THR A 43 -37.71 -11.59 8.45
C THR A 43 -36.88 -10.64 7.59
N TRP A 44 -37.24 -10.49 6.31
CA TRP A 44 -36.66 -9.49 5.42
C TRP A 44 -36.77 -8.08 6.02
N ARG A 45 -37.89 -7.72 6.66
CA ARG A 45 -38.01 -6.44 7.36
C ARG A 45 -37.10 -6.35 8.57
N GLY A 46 -36.94 -7.42 9.35
CA GLY A 46 -35.99 -7.48 10.47
C GLY A 46 -34.55 -7.30 10.00
N MET A 47 -34.16 -7.96 8.91
CA MET A 47 -32.84 -7.82 8.28
C MET A 47 -32.63 -6.41 7.71
N MET A 48 -33.64 -5.82 7.07
CA MET A 48 -33.57 -4.44 6.56
C MET A 48 -33.44 -3.41 7.67
N ALA A 49 -34.14 -3.59 8.79
CA ALA A 49 -34.01 -2.72 9.97
C ALA A 49 -32.61 -2.82 10.58
N LYS A 50 -32.06 -4.04 10.72
CA LYS A 50 -30.67 -4.25 11.17
C LYS A 50 -29.64 -3.64 10.21
N ASN A 51 -29.88 -3.70 8.90
CA ASN A 51 -29.02 -3.08 7.88
C ASN A 51 -29.08 -1.55 7.93
N ALA A 52 -30.27 -0.97 8.11
CA ALA A 52 -30.42 0.47 8.27
C ALA A 52 -29.74 0.98 9.56
N GLU A 53 -29.86 0.24 10.66
CA GLU A 53 -29.09 0.52 11.89
C GLU A 53 -27.57 0.45 11.65
N ALA A 54 -27.09 -0.51 10.87
CA ALA A 54 -25.67 -0.65 10.55
C ALA A 54 -25.15 0.50 9.66
N ILE A 55 -25.95 0.95 8.69
CA ILE A 55 -25.61 2.09 7.80
C ILE A 55 -25.60 3.39 8.58
N ASN A 56 -26.61 3.64 9.42
CA ASN A 56 -26.64 4.81 10.29
C ASN A 56 -25.45 4.81 11.25
N ALA A 57 -25.08 3.66 11.82
CA ALA A 57 -23.90 3.53 12.65
C ALA A 57 -22.59 3.81 11.88
N LEU A 58 -22.53 3.53 10.57
CA LEU A 58 -21.37 3.83 9.72
C LEU A 58 -21.27 5.32 9.41
N MET A 59 -22.41 5.96 9.10
CA MET A 59 -22.51 7.39 8.82
C MET A 59 -22.28 8.25 10.07
N GLU A 60 -22.73 7.79 11.25
CA GLU A 60 -22.47 8.42 12.55
C GLU A 60 -20.99 8.31 13.00
N ASN A 61 -20.18 7.45 12.36
CA ASN A 61 -18.78 7.17 12.76
C ASN A 61 -17.68 7.81 11.88
N GLY A 62 -18.04 8.72 10.96
CA GLY A 62 -17.16 9.66 10.24
C GLY A 62 -15.75 9.18 9.86
N GLY A 63 -15.50 8.88 8.57
CA GLY A 63 -14.19 8.90 7.91
C GLY A 63 -13.04 8.01 8.43
N VAL A 64 -12.08 7.71 7.55
CA VAL A 64 -10.83 6.99 7.89
C VAL A 64 -9.62 7.89 7.60
N ALA A 65 -8.82 8.23 8.61
CA ALA A 65 -7.63 9.08 8.53
C ALA A 65 -6.32 8.28 8.57
N VAL A 66 -5.37 8.55 7.67
CA VAL A 66 -4.16 7.73 7.52
C VAL A 66 -2.94 8.46 8.11
N TYR A 67 -2.15 7.77 8.94
CA TYR A 67 -1.01 8.31 9.67
C TYR A 67 0.26 7.47 9.44
N VAL A 68 1.41 8.15 9.37
CA VAL A 68 2.70 7.54 8.98
C VAL A 68 3.18 6.47 9.97
N THR A 69 2.95 6.69 11.27
CA THR A 69 3.25 5.73 12.33
C THR A 69 2.20 5.80 13.44
N GLU A 70 2.05 4.73 14.23
CA GLU A 70 1.23 4.73 15.44
C GLU A 70 1.59 5.89 16.38
N SER A 71 2.87 6.25 16.48
CA SER A 71 3.30 7.35 17.34
C SER A 71 2.80 8.72 16.86
N VAL A 72 2.77 8.95 15.53
CA VAL A 72 2.24 10.19 14.94
C VAL A 72 0.73 10.25 15.10
N LEU A 73 0.03 9.14 14.85
CA LEU A 73 -1.39 8.98 15.15
C LEU A 73 -1.68 9.32 16.63
N ARG A 74 -0.95 8.72 17.58
CA ARG A 74 -1.13 8.97 19.03
C ARG A 74 -0.83 10.41 19.45
N ALA A 75 -0.05 11.15 18.67
CA ALA A 75 0.29 12.55 18.92
C ALA A 75 -0.67 13.54 18.23
N SER A 76 -1.56 13.06 17.35
CA SER A 76 -2.44 13.91 16.53
C SER A 76 -3.78 14.23 17.21
N LEU A 77 -4.29 15.45 16.97
CA LEU A 77 -5.61 15.92 17.41
C LEU A 77 -6.60 15.86 16.23
N PRO A 78 -7.60 14.97 16.22
CA PRO A 78 -8.58 14.93 15.14
C PRO A 78 -9.49 16.17 15.18
N SER A 79 -9.53 16.92 14.08
CA SER A 79 -10.22 18.22 13.95
C SER A 79 -11.74 18.13 13.92
N ASP A 80 -12.32 16.98 13.54
CA ASP A 80 -13.76 16.74 13.51
C ASP A 80 -14.16 15.47 14.27
N GLN A 81 -15.41 15.44 14.74
CA GLN A 81 -16.01 14.32 15.48
C GLN A 81 -15.95 13.05 14.62
N HIS A 82 -15.49 11.95 15.21
CA HIS A 82 -15.38 10.62 14.58
C HIS A 82 -14.26 10.50 13.55
N ASN A 83 -13.28 9.60 13.77
CA ASN A 83 -12.29 9.20 12.77
C ASN A 83 -11.74 7.81 13.13
N LEU A 84 -12.06 6.83 12.29
CA LEU A 84 -11.22 5.65 12.14
C LEU A 84 -9.87 6.08 11.58
N ALA A 85 -8.82 5.30 11.77
CA ALA A 85 -7.51 5.66 11.28
C ALA A 85 -6.58 4.49 11.02
N ILE A 86 -5.52 4.72 10.27
CA ILE A 86 -4.61 3.68 9.83
C ILE A 86 -3.18 4.10 10.16
N ASP A 87 -2.43 3.23 10.83
CA ASP A 87 -0.98 3.33 10.92
C ASP A 87 -0.35 2.67 9.70
N GLN A 88 0.25 3.47 8.82
CA GLN A 88 0.89 2.99 7.60
C GLN A 88 2.09 2.06 7.87
N SER A 89 2.79 2.25 8.99
CA SER A 89 3.99 1.46 9.30
C SER A 89 3.66 0.01 9.67
N THR A 90 2.45 -0.25 10.16
CA THR A 90 2.01 -1.57 10.62
C THR A 90 0.77 -2.10 9.89
N GLY A 91 0.05 -1.26 9.16
CA GLY A 91 -1.24 -1.57 8.55
C GLY A 91 -2.38 -1.69 9.57
N ASN A 92 -2.16 -1.26 10.82
CA ASN A 92 -3.14 -1.40 11.90
C ASN A 92 -4.21 -0.31 11.80
N TYR A 93 -5.46 -0.69 12.08
CA TYR A 93 -6.58 0.24 12.18
C TYR A 93 -6.79 0.72 13.61
N TYR A 94 -7.13 2.00 13.74
CA TYR A 94 -7.36 2.74 14.98
C TYR A 94 -8.73 3.41 14.93
N SER A 95 -9.33 3.73 16.06
CA SER A 95 -10.53 4.58 16.10
C SER A 95 -10.41 5.58 17.24
N TRP A 96 -10.71 6.85 16.99
CA TRP A 96 -10.84 7.83 18.05
C TRP A 96 -12.20 7.73 18.72
N ASP A 97 -12.20 7.31 19.97
CA ASP A 97 -13.40 7.31 20.79
C ASP A 97 -13.55 8.65 21.50
N LYS A 98 -14.58 9.42 21.14
CA LYS A 98 -14.91 10.72 21.74
C LYS A 98 -15.99 10.62 22.82
N THR A 99 -16.35 9.41 23.25
CA THR A 99 -17.37 9.18 24.26
C THR A 99 -16.95 9.82 25.58
N ALA A 100 -17.74 10.77 26.08
CA ALA A 100 -17.58 11.29 27.42
C ALA A 100 -17.88 10.17 28.43
N VAL A 101 -16.83 9.61 29.03
CA VAL A 101 -16.96 8.50 29.98
C VAL A 101 -17.23 9.06 31.38
N ALA A 102 -18.42 8.79 31.90
CA ALA A 102 -18.75 9.09 33.29
C ALA A 102 -17.79 8.37 34.27
N LEU A 103 -17.57 8.96 35.45
CA LEU A 103 -16.70 8.37 36.46
C LEU A 103 -17.25 7.01 36.92
N GLN A 104 -16.45 5.95 36.77
CA GLN A 104 -16.79 4.60 37.22
C GLN A 104 -16.62 4.48 38.74
N GLN A 105 -17.48 3.69 39.40
CA GLN A 105 -17.40 3.45 40.84
C GLN A 105 -16.06 2.79 41.24
N GLU A 106 -15.55 1.92 40.38
CA GLU A 106 -14.29 1.21 40.55
C GLU A 106 -13.11 2.18 40.45
N THR A 107 -13.20 3.20 39.59
CA THR A 107 -12.25 4.31 39.56
C THR A 107 -12.19 5.02 40.89
N THR A 108 -13.34 5.42 41.45
CA THR A 108 -13.40 6.06 42.77
C THR A 108 -12.78 5.16 43.84
N SER A 109 -13.07 3.86 43.79
CA SER A 109 -12.57 2.88 44.76
C SER A 109 -11.05 2.68 44.66
N LEU A 110 -10.48 2.66 43.45
CA LEU A 110 -9.04 2.59 43.24
C LEU A 110 -8.35 3.88 43.70
N LEU A 111 -8.89 5.04 43.32
CA LEU A 111 -8.33 6.34 43.72
C LEU A 111 -8.28 6.50 45.24
N ALA A 112 -9.27 5.96 45.97
CA ALA A 112 -9.28 5.94 47.43
C ALA A 112 -8.19 5.04 48.05
N ARG A 113 -7.73 4.03 47.31
CA ARG A 113 -6.64 3.13 47.71
C ARG A 113 -5.25 3.66 47.35
N MET A 114 -5.17 4.62 46.42
CA MET A 114 -3.90 5.20 45.98
C MET A 114 -3.34 6.18 47.01
N THR A 115 -2.07 6.00 47.32
CA THR A 115 -1.29 6.85 48.22
C THR A 115 -0.92 8.17 47.57
N THR A 116 -0.59 8.16 46.27
CA THR A 116 -0.35 9.37 45.49
C THR A 116 -1.50 9.60 44.52
N GLN A 117 -2.18 10.73 44.66
CA GLN A 117 -3.32 11.06 43.81
C GLN A 117 -2.87 11.39 42.37
N PRO A 118 -3.46 10.75 41.34
CA PRO A 118 -3.12 11.02 39.96
C PRO A 118 -3.57 12.41 39.49
N THR A 119 -2.93 12.93 38.45
CA THR A 119 -3.40 14.14 37.74
C THR A 119 -4.76 13.88 37.07
N GLU A 120 -5.46 14.94 36.65
CA GLU A 120 -6.74 14.77 35.93
C GLU A 120 -6.60 13.92 34.65
N ILE A 121 -5.46 14.01 33.96
CA ILE A 121 -5.14 13.19 32.77
C ILE A 121 -5.03 11.70 33.16
N GLN A 122 -4.29 11.43 34.23
CA GLN A 122 -4.07 10.09 34.73
C GLN A 122 -5.34 9.47 35.31
N LYS A 123 -6.17 10.27 36.02
CA LYS A 123 -7.51 9.87 36.45
C LYS A 123 -8.38 9.49 35.27
N ALA A 124 -8.34 10.26 34.18
CA ALA A 124 -9.07 9.95 32.96
C ALA A 124 -8.61 8.64 32.31
N ALA A 125 -7.30 8.38 32.28
CA ALA A 125 -6.75 7.11 31.80
C ALA A 125 -7.20 5.91 32.65
N VAL A 126 -7.18 6.04 33.98
CA VAL A 126 -7.70 5.03 34.91
C VAL A 126 -9.21 4.82 34.70
N ASN A 127 -9.97 5.90 34.59
CA ASN A 127 -11.42 5.82 34.41
C ASN A 127 -11.81 5.12 33.12
N ARG A 128 -11.07 5.43 32.06
CA ARG A 128 -11.27 4.82 30.76
C ARG A 128 -10.95 3.34 30.76
N LEU A 129 -9.88 2.92 31.44
CA LEU A 129 -9.53 1.51 31.61
C LEU A 129 -10.69 0.73 32.26
N TYR A 130 -11.26 1.23 33.35
CA TYR A 130 -12.40 0.56 34.00
C TYR A 130 -13.62 0.48 33.10
N TYR A 131 -13.94 1.56 32.37
CA TYR A 131 -15.03 1.56 31.42
C TYR A 131 -14.84 0.47 30.35
N ASP A 132 -13.67 0.42 29.72
CA ASP A 132 -13.36 -0.55 28.66
C ASP A 132 -13.43 -2.00 29.17
N LEU A 133 -12.89 -2.28 30.38
CA LEU A 133 -12.92 -3.61 30.99
C LEU A 133 -14.33 -4.04 31.38
N LYS A 134 -15.20 -3.11 31.81
CA LYS A 134 -16.60 -3.39 32.14
C LYS A 134 -17.43 -3.67 30.91
N GLN A 135 -17.30 -2.83 29.88
CA GLN A 135 -18.01 -3.02 28.61
C GLN A 135 -17.68 -4.37 27.98
N SER A 136 -16.41 -4.77 28.05
CA SER A 136 -15.96 -6.05 27.50
C SER A 136 -16.24 -7.26 28.41
N GLY A 137 -16.87 -7.06 29.59
CA GLY A 137 -17.12 -8.12 30.58
C GLY A 137 -15.87 -8.66 31.28
N ILE A 138 -14.67 -8.20 30.91
CA ILE A 138 -13.38 -8.69 31.39
C ILE A 138 -13.19 -8.42 32.88
N LEU A 139 -13.68 -7.28 33.38
CA LEU A 139 -13.51 -6.93 34.80
C LEU A 139 -14.06 -8.00 35.73
N ALA A 140 -15.19 -8.64 35.36
CA ALA A 140 -15.83 -9.70 36.13
C ALA A 140 -15.12 -11.06 36.01
N LYS A 141 -14.15 -11.19 35.09
CA LYS A 141 -13.38 -12.41 34.85
C LYS A 141 -11.98 -12.37 35.45
N LEU A 142 -11.52 -11.19 35.86
CA LEU A 142 -10.17 -10.97 36.39
C LEU A 142 -10.10 -11.35 37.88
N ASP A 143 -9.05 -12.08 38.24
CA ASP A 143 -8.61 -12.24 39.63
C ASP A 143 -7.65 -11.13 40.03
N GLY A 144 -6.77 -10.77 39.10
CA GLY A 144 -5.76 -9.75 39.30
C GLY A 144 -5.44 -9.02 38.01
N LEU A 145 -5.34 -7.70 38.11
CA LEU A 145 -4.72 -6.85 37.09
C LEU A 145 -3.88 -5.79 37.81
N TRP A 146 -2.57 -5.85 37.58
CA TRP A 146 -1.60 -4.96 38.20
C TRP A 146 -0.98 -4.06 37.14
N LEU A 147 -0.98 -2.76 37.40
CA LEU A 147 -0.50 -1.73 36.50
C LEU A 147 0.82 -1.16 37.04
N GLY A 148 1.93 -1.50 36.39
CA GLY A 148 3.27 -1.06 36.76
C GLY A 148 3.56 0.39 36.42
N ILE A 149 2.90 0.95 35.40
CA ILE A 149 2.95 2.39 35.13
C ILE A 149 1.91 3.04 36.02
N ASN A 150 2.36 3.80 37.02
CA ASN A 150 1.49 4.33 38.06
C ASN A 150 2.11 5.57 38.75
N THR A 151 1.35 6.22 39.62
CA THR A 151 1.78 7.45 40.34
C THR A 151 2.94 7.22 41.31
N SER A 152 3.05 6.01 41.88
CA SER A 152 4.09 5.66 42.84
C SER A 152 4.37 4.15 42.87
N ARG A 153 5.49 3.78 43.52
CA ARG A 153 5.87 2.37 43.73
C ARG A 153 4.82 1.61 44.57
N ALA A 154 4.22 2.29 45.55
CA ALA A 154 3.17 1.70 46.38
C ALA A 154 1.89 1.46 45.56
N ASP A 155 1.50 2.42 44.72
CA ASP A 155 0.28 2.34 43.93
C ASP A 155 0.37 1.30 42.81
N ALA A 156 1.57 1.11 42.23
CA ALA A 156 1.84 0.09 41.22
C ALA A 156 1.74 -1.36 41.74
N ARG A 157 1.66 -1.56 43.07
CA ARG A 157 1.47 -2.87 43.70
C ARG A 157 -0.02 -3.22 43.89
N LEU A 158 -0.92 -2.26 43.70
CA LEU A 158 -2.36 -2.47 43.87
C LEU A 158 -2.91 -3.35 42.75
N ASN A 159 -3.73 -4.34 43.13
CA ASN A 159 -4.64 -5.00 42.21
C ASN A 159 -5.79 -4.05 41.90
N ILE A 160 -6.03 -3.71 40.64
CA ILE A 160 -7.13 -2.79 40.30
C ILE A 160 -8.51 -3.46 40.42
N VAL A 161 -8.58 -4.79 40.38
CA VAL A 161 -9.86 -5.51 40.44
C VAL A 161 -10.52 -5.35 41.80
N ASN A 162 -9.75 -5.50 42.88
CA ASN A 162 -10.24 -5.40 44.26
C ASN A 162 -9.07 -5.15 45.24
N GLY A 163 -9.39 -5.02 46.53
CA GLY A 163 -8.41 -4.77 47.59
C GLY A 163 -7.46 -5.93 47.93
N ALA A 164 -7.71 -7.13 47.42
CA ALA A 164 -6.89 -8.32 47.68
C ALA A 164 -5.73 -8.44 46.68
N LEU A 165 -4.81 -9.36 46.98
CA LEU A 165 -3.64 -9.68 46.14
C LEU A 165 -2.73 -8.48 45.81
N PRO A 166 -2.30 -7.66 46.80
CA PRO A 166 -1.26 -6.67 46.55
C PRO A 166 0.07 -7.37 46.25
N LEU A 167 0.81 -6.85 45.27
CA LEU A 167 2.11 -7.44 44.92
C LEU A 167 3.08 -7.34 46.11
N THR A 168 3.86 -8.38 46.36
CA THR A 168 4.93 -8.40 47.36
C THR A 168 6.29 -8.50 46.68
N GLU A 169 7.17 -7.54 46.96
CA GLU A 169 8.48 -7.48 46.33
C GLU A 169 9.46 -8.44 46.98
N ASN A 170 10.26 -9.11 46.17
CA ASN A 170 11.31 -10.00 46.62
C ASN A 170 12.58 -9.77 45.80
N GLY A 171 13.68 -9.44 46.47
CA GLY A 171 14.92 -9.02 45.82
C GLY A 171 14.96 -7.52 45.52
N THR A 172 15.90 -7.11 44.65
CA THR A 172 16.13 -5.71 44.31
C THR A 172 15.52 -5.40 42.95
N ILE A 173 14.37 -4.73 42.97
CA ILE A 173 13.60 -4.39 41.76
C ILE A 173 13.66 -2.88 41.55
N ASN A 174 13.94 -2.43 40.34
CA ASN A 174 13.85 -1.01 40.01
C ASN A 174 12.42 -0.67 39.59
N PHE A 175 11.95 0.50 40.00
CA PHE A 175 10.62 1.01 39.67
C PHE A 175 10.75 2.40 39.03
N ASN A 176 10.03 2.62 37.95
CA ASN A 176 9.89 3.92 37.30
C ASN A 176 8.42 4.16 36.96
N THR A 177 7.89 5.31 37.36
CA THR A 177 6.47 5.66 37.19
C THR A 177 6.01 5.64 35.72
N SER A 178 6.92 5.89 34.78
CA SER A 178 6.63 5.89 33.33
C SER A 178 7.00 4.58 32.63
N SER A 179 7.81 3.72 33.25
CA SER A 179 8.36 2.54 32.58
C SER A 179 7.98 1.21 33.22
N GLY A 180 7.50 1.20 34.47
CA GLY A 180 7.09 -0.01 35.18
C GLY A 180 8.19 -0.60 36.06
N TRP A 181 8.19 -1.93 36.15
CA TRP A 181 9.09 -2.71 37.00
C TRP A 181 10.23 -3.30 36.16
N THR A 182 11.47 -2.95 36.49
CA THR A 182 12.65 -3.52 35.85
C THR A 182 13.27 -4.57 36.77
N PHE A 183 13.25 -5.82 36.31
CA PHE A 183 13.78 -6.98 37.00
C PHE A 183 15.23 -7.26 36.58
N PHE A 184 16.02 -7.77 37.53
CA PHE A 184 17.40 -8.20 37.31
C PHE A 184 17.63 -9.54 38.00
N GLY A 185 18.03 -10.55 37.22
CA GLY A 185 18.44 -11.84 37.78
C GLY A 185 17.34 -12.47 38.65
N ASP A 186 17.61 -12.73 39.92
CA ASP A 186 16.79 -13.52 40.83
C ASP A 186 15.67 -12.75 41.57
N SER A 187 15.32 -11.54 41.13
CA SER A 187 14.27 -10.71 41.76
C SER A 187 12.88 -10.93 41.14
N TRP A 188 11.80 -10.85 41.93
CA TRP A 188 10.42 -11.06 41.45
C TRP A 188 9.35 -10.33 42.30
N LEU A 189 8.16 -10.14 41.73
CA LEU A 189 6.96 -9.75 42.46
C LEU A 189 6.09 -10.99 42.69
N ASP A 190 5.75 -11.26 43.94
CA ASP A 190 4.79 -12.30 44.30
C ASP A 190 3.38 -11.69 44.22
N THR A 191 2.49 -12.32 43.45
CA THR A 191 1.10 -11.86 43.30
C THR A 191 0.22 -12.25 44.49
N GLY A 192 0.65 -13.22 45.30
CA GLY A 192 -0.17 -13.87 46.31
C GLY A 192 -1.28 -14.77 45.74
N PHE A 193 -1.42 -14.86 44.41
CA PHE A 193 -2.43 -15.69 43.76
C PHE A 193 -1.95 -17.12 43.63
N ASN A 194 -2.56 -18.04 44.38
CA ASN A 194 -2.36 -19.48 44.24
C ASN A 194 -3.57 -20.11 43.52
N PRO A 195 -3.41 -20.60 42.29
CA PRO A 195 -4.52 -21.16 41.49
C PRO A 195 -5.30 -22.29 42.18
N SER A 196 -4.67 -23.05 43.09
CA SER A 196 -5.33 -24.17 43.78
C SER A 196 -6.14 -23.76 45.02
N THR A 197 -5.89 -22.58 45.59
CA THR A 197 -6.51 -22.14 46.85
C THR A 197 -7.20 -20.78 46.78
N ALA A 198 -6.98 -19.98 45.73
CA ALA A 198 -7.49 -18.61 45.65
C ALA A 198 -9.03 -18.53 45.57
N GLY A 199 -9.71 -19.59 45.10
CA GLY A 199 -11.17 -19.63 44.97
C GLY A 199 -11.74 -18.60 43.98
N GLY A 200 -10.89 -18.06 43.12
CA GLY A 200 -11.20 -17.02 42.15
C GLY A 200 -11.71 -17.56 40.80
N HIS A 201 -11.56 -16.76 39.76
CA HIS A 201 -12.06 -17.02 38.41
C HIS A 201 -11.15 -17.97 37.62
N TYR A 202 -9.83 -17.91 37.80
CA TYR A 202 -8.88 -18.82 37.19
C TYR A 202 -9.10 -20.25 37.68
N SER A 203 -9.31 -21.18 36.75
CA SER A 203 -9.57 -22.59 37.04
C SER A 203 -8.84 -23.51 36.06
N LYS A 204 -8.92 -24.82 36.29
CA LYS A 204 -8.23 -25.83 35.49
C LYS A 204 -8.47 -25.68 33.98
N ASP A 205 -9.73 -25.57 33.61
CA ASP A 205 -10.18 -25.60 32.21
C ASP A 205 -10.64 -24.22 31.69
N SER A 206 -10.64 -23.21 32.56
CA SER A 206 -10.96 -21.83 32.20
C SER A 206 -9.95 -20.91 32.90
N ALA A 207 -8.89 -20.57 32.17
CA ALA A 207 -7.72 -19.88 32.71
C ALA A 207 -7.12 -18.91 31.69
N SER A 208 -6.65 -17.76 32.15
CA SER A 208 -5.84 -16.83 31.37
C SER A 208 -4.85 -16.09 32.24
N PHE A 209 -3.68 -15.78 31.68
CA PHE A 209 -2.70 -14.92 32.31
C PHE A 209 -1.78 -14.29 31.26
N GLY A 210 -1.11 -13.20 31.65
CA GLY A 210 -0.17 -12.55 30.75
C GLY A 210 0.54 -11.35 31.36
N VAL A 211 1.52 -10.85 30.61
CA VAL A 211 2.43 -9.75 30.99
C VAL A 211 2.67 -8.80 29.83
N MET A 212 2.64 -7.50 30.11
CA MET A 212 3.00 -6.44 29.17
C MET A 212 4.49 -6.12 29.32
N VAL A 213 5.30 -6.40 28.29
CA VAL A 213 6.76 -6.28 28.32
C VAL A 213 7.22 -5.13 27.43
N ALA A 214 8.08 -4.25 27.93
CA ALA A 214 8.56 -3.06 27.21
C ALA A 214 9.95 -3.26 26.57
N GLY A 215 10.01 -3.37 25.24
CA GLY A 215 11.24 -3.38 24.45
C GLY A 215 11.62 -4.76 23.88
N ALA A 216 12.31 -4.73 22.73
CA ALA A 216 12.60 -5.94 21.94
C ALA A 216 13.74 -6.81 22.47
N THR A 217 14.48 -6.36 23.49
CA THR A 217 15.69 -7.04 24.01
C THR A 217 15.45 -7.87 25.27
N ASN A 218 14.28 -7.78 25.93
CA ASN A 218 13.99 -8.43 27.22
C ASN A 218 13.78 -9.96 27.11
N GLN A 219 14.52 -10.76 27.85
CA GLN A 219 14.43 -12.24 27.77
C GLN A 219 14.23 -12.88 29.14
N GLY A 220 13.86 -14.16 29.15
CA GLY A 220 13.65 -14.97 30.35
C GLY A 220 12.18 -15.22 30.67
N VAL A 221 11.90 -15.58 31.92
CA VAL A 221 10.55 -15.96 32.38
C VAL A 221 9.83 -14.77 33.02
N PHE A 222 8.90 -14.18 32.29
CA PHE A 222 8.21 -12.96 32.70
C PHE A 222 7.14 -13.18 33.76
N MET A 223 6.46 -14.33 33.78
CA MET A 223 5.45 -14.64 34.78
C MET A 223 5.21 -16.14 34.87
N GLY A 224 4.97 -16.65 36.08
CA GLY A 224 4.51 -18.02 36.25
C GLY A 224 4.66 -18.63 37.63
N ALA A 225 4.28 -19.91 37.69
CA ALA A 225 4.53 -20.86 38.75
C ALA A 225 4.67 -22.26 38.09
N TYR A 226 5.78 -22.96 38.33
CA TYR A 226 6.04 -24.28 37.74
C TYR A 226 6.73 -25.23 38.73
N ASP A 227 6.14 -26.39 38.99
CA ASP A 227 6.65 -27.36 39.97
C ASP A 227 7.64 -28.39 39.37
N GLY A 228 7.88 -28.32 38.05
CA GLY A 228 8.69 -29.29 37.31
C GLY A 228 7.86 -30.26 36.47
N ALA A 229 6.59 -30.45 36.81
CA ALA A 229 5.65 -31.36 36.15
C ALA A 229 4.35 -30.69 35.70
N ASN A 230 4.03 -29.48 36.16
CA ASN A 230 2.84 -28.74 35.80
C ASN A 230 2.98 -27.26 36.19
N GLY A 231 2.26 -26.40 35.49
CA GLY A 231 2.04 -25.03 35.94
C GLY A 231 1.61 -24.08 34.84
N LEU A 232 1.92 -22.81 35.06
CA LEU A 232 1.74 -21.74 34.09
C LEU A 232 3.03 -20.93 34.00
N THR A 233 3.49 -20.66 32.78
CA THR A 233 4.74 -19.91 32.55
C THR A 233 4.61 -19.09 31.29
N MET A 234 5.11 -17.86 31.29
CA MET A 234 5.25 -17.01 30.11
C MET A 234 6.71 -16.59 30.00
N SER A 235 7.34 -16.89 28.88
CA SER A 235 8.78 -16.67 28.69
C SER A 235 9.16 -16.41 27.25
N ARG A 236 10.32 -15.79 27.04
CA ARG A 236 10.85 -15.51 25.71
C ARG A 236 12.35 -15.80 25.62
N THR A 237 12.74 -16.41 24.51
CA THR A 237 14.14 -16.59 24.10
C THR A 237 14.28 -16.06 22.68
N GLU A 238 15.06 -14.99 22.50
CA GLU A 238 15.17 -14.29 21.22
C GLU A 238 13.77 -13.99 20.62
N ASN A 239 13.51 -14.44 19.40
CA ASN A 239 12.26 -14.24 18.68
C ASN A 239 11.22 -15.35 18.94
N THR A 240 11.41 -16.14 19.99
CA THR A 240 10.55 -17.29 20.33
C THR A 240 9.81 -17.02 21.63
N LEU A 241 8.47 -16.94 21.55
CA LEU A 241 7.58 -16.84 22.71
C LEU A 241 7.15 -18.24 23.15
N ASN A 242 7.17 -18.47 24.46
CA ASN A 242 6.97 -19.76 25.09
C ASN A 242 6.00 -19.64 26.25
N ALA A 243 4.96 -20.48 26.28
CA ALA A 243 4.01 -20.53 27.38
C ALA A 243 3.69 -21.95 27.86
N ARG A 244 3.23 -22.03 29.11
CA ARG A 244 2.53 -23.18 29.71
C ARG A 244 1.26 -22.66 30.37
N ILE A 245 0.19 -23.44 30.33
CA ILE A 245 -1.06 -23.09 31.01
C ILE A 245 -1.80 -24.36 31.47
N ASN A 246 -1.69 -24.63 32.77
CA ASN A 246 -2.16 -25.85 33.42
C ASN A 246 -1.66 -27.10 32.68
N ASN A 247 -0.36 -27.13 32.33
CA ASN A 247 0.24 -28.24 31.60
C ASN A 247 1.76 -28.34 31.85
N ASN A 248 2.37 -29.39 31.31
CA ASN A 248 3.82 -29.60 31.25
C ASN A 248 4.43 -29.27 29.88
N GLU A 249 3.62 -29.30 28.82
CA GLU A 249 4.04 -29.05 27.45
C GLU A 249 4.19 -27.57 27.13
N LEU A 250 5.28 -27.22 26.45
CA LEU A 250 5.53 -25.86 25.96
C LEU A 250 4.69 -25.56 24.73
N LEU A 251 3.93 -24.48 24.81
CA LEU A 251 3.31 -23.82 23.68
C LEU A 251 4.28 -22.77 23.13
N THR A 252 4.76 -22.94 21.91
CA THR A 252 5.87 -22.14 21.35
C THR A 252 5.50 -21.52 20.01
N GLY A 253 5.77 -20.22 19.83
CA GLY A 253 5.51 -19.48 18.60
C GLY A 253 6.58 -18.43 18.27
N LEU A 254 6.80 -18.17 16.98
CA LEU A 254 7.73 -17.13 16.51
C LEU A 254 7.06 -15.75 16.54
N ILE A 255 7.81 -14.75 17.00
CA ILE A 255 7.38 -13.35 17.10
C ILE A 255 8.45 -12.41 16.53
N SER A 256 8.02 -11.28 16.00
CA SER A 256 8.92 -10.17 15.63
C SER A 256 8.79 -9.08 16.69
N PRO A 257 9.73 -8.98 17.65
CA PRO A 257 9.56 -8.11 18.79
C PRO A 257 9.78 -6.63 18.39
N THR A 258 8.74 -5.81 18.56
CA THR A 258 8.80 -4.36 18.44
C THR A 258 8.06 -3.71 19.61
N GLY A 259 8.58 -2.59 20.12
CA GLY A 259 7.86 -1.78 21.12
C GLY A 259 7.49 -2.47 22.44
N THR A 260 6.33 -2.10 22.99
CA THR A 260 5.75 -2.65 24.24
C THR A 260 4.60 -3.60 23.86
N THR A 261 4.63 -4.86 24.30
CA THR A 261 3.69 -5.90 23.82
C THR A 261 3.12 -6.73 24.99
N LEU A 262 1.82 -7.06 24.94
CA LEU A 262 1.19 -8.01 25.86
C LEU A 262 1.43 -9.44 25.38
N PHE A 263 2.12 -10.24 26.17
CA PHE A 263 2.23 -11.68 25.96
C PHE A 263 1.27 -12.41 26.90
N SER A 264 0.40 -13.25 26.35
CA SER A 264 -0.63 -13.92 27.14
C SER A 264 -0.94 -15.33 26.63
N ALA A 265 -1.46 -16.16 27.54
CA ALA A 265 -1.97 -17.48 27.19
C ALA A 265 -3.36 -17.65 27.79
N THR A 266 -4.25 -18.31 27.02
CA THR A 266 -5.61 -18.66 27.47
C THR A 266 -5.86 -20.15 27.29
N ARG A 267 -6.77 -20.66 28.12
CA ARG A 267 -7.38 -21.97 28.02
C ARG A 267 -8.87 -21.80 28.31
N LEU A 268 -9.69 -22.30 27.40
CA LEU A 268 -11.16 -22.25 27.48
C LEU A 268 -11.78 -23.65 27.70
N SER A 269 -10.97 -24.71 27.59
CA SER A 269 -11.40 -26.08 27.80
C SER A 269 -10.29 -26.97 28.33
N SER A 270 -10.62 -28.21 28.65
CA SER A 270 -9.64 -29.22 29.04
C SER A 270 -8.69 -29.65 27.93
N VAL A 271 -8.91 -29.22 26.68
CA VAL A 271 -8.16 -29.70 25.51
C VAL A 271 -7.27 -28.60 24.93
N THR A 272 -7.81 -27.41 24.69
CA THR A 272 -7.15 -26.40 23.84
C THR A 272 -6.61 -25.23 24.65
N SER A 273 -5.40 -24.80 24.32
CA SER A 273 -4.75 -23.59 24.83
C SER A 273 -4.14 -22.77 23.69
N THR A 274 -4.17 -21.45 23.83
CA THR A 274 -3.74 -20.49 22.80
C THR A 274 -2.75 -19.49 23.38
N LEU A 275 -1.72 -19.14 22.60
CA LEU A 275 -0.67 -18.18 22.94
C LEU A 275 -0.78 -16.96 22.04
N TYR A 276 -0.69 -15.79 22.65
CA TYR A 276 -0.85 -14.50 22.00
C TYR A 276 0.37 -13.58 22.17
N SER A 277 0.59 -12.74 21.16
CA SER A 277 1.54 -11.63 21.17
C SER A 277 0.84 -10.35 20.68
N GLY A 278 0.43 -9.50 21.62
CA GLY A 278 -0.52 -8.42 21.38
C GLY A 278 -1.84 -9.00 20.88
N SER A 279 -2.38 -8.42 19.81
CA SER A 279 -3.62 -8.88 19.20
C SER A 279 -3.43 -9.98 18.14
N LYS A 280 -2.45 -10.88 18.32
CA LYS A 280 -2.14 -11.95 17.36
C LYS A 280 -1.97 -13.30 18.03
N VAL A 281 -2.59 -14.34 17.47
CA VAL A 281 -2.32 -15.75 17.82
C VAL A 281 -0.97 -16.16 17.23
N VAL A 282 -0.10 -16.72 18.07
CA VAL A 282 1.24 -17.19 17.64
C VAL A 282 1.41 -18.69 17.74
N ALA A 283 0.59 -19.37 18.57
CA ALA A 283 0.55 -20.82 18.64
C ALA A 283 -0.75 -21.32 19.30
N VAL A 284 -1.15 -22.54 18.95
CA VAL A 284 -2.26 -23.29 19.59
C VAL A 284 -1.75 -24.68 19.94
N SER A 285 -2.15 -25.20 21.11
CA SER A 285 -1.88 -26.58 21.53
C SER A 285 -3.14 -27.28 21.99
N ASN A 286 -3.23 -28.57 21.66
CA ASN A 286 -4.28 -29.48 22.09
C ASN A 286 -3.86 -30.35 23.29
N ALA A 287 -2.84 -29.91 24.03
CA ALA A 287 -2.37 -30.59 25.24
C ALA A 287 -3.44 -30.53 26.34
N PRO A 288 -3.83 -31.68 26.92
CA PRO A 288 -4.87 -31.71 27.94
C PRO A 288 -4.44 -30.96 29.20
N SER A 289 -5.42 -30.37 29.90
CA SER A 289 -5.17 -29.68 31.17
C SER A 289 -4.81 -30.67 32.29
N LEU A 290 -3.74 -30.34 33.00
CA LEU A 290 -3.35 -30.93 34.27
C LEU A 290 -4.02 -30.15 35.41
N SER A 291 -3.95 -30.67 36.64
CA SER A 291 -4.46 -29.96 37.83
C SER A 291 -3.87 -28.54 37.93
N VAL A 292 -4.59 -27.58 38.49
CA VAL A 292 -4.00 -26.26 38.75
C VAL A 292 -2.83 -26.38 39.74
N ILE A 293 -1.78 -25.59 39.55
CA ILE A 293 -0.60 -25.64 40.42
C ILE A 293 -0.92 -25.11 41.83
N ASN A 294 -0.37 -25.78 42.85
CA ASN A 294 -0.41 -25.32 44.23
C ASN A 294 0.84 -24.50 44.59
N ALA A 295 0.98 -23.34 43.95
CA ALA A 295 2.04 -22.39 44.23
C ALA A 295 1.58 -20.97 43.85
N SER A 296 2.15 -19.96 44.50
CA SER A 296 1.86 -18.57 44.14
C SER A 296 2.45 -18.23 42.78
N VAL A 297 1.67 -17.57 41.93
CA VAL A 297 2.09 -17.03 40.63
C VAL A 297 2.95 -15.80 40.85
N ASN A 298 4.07 -15.70 40.14
CA ASN A 298 5.01 -14.61 40.30
C ASN A 298 5.22 -13.86 38.98
N ILE A 299 5.58 -12.59 39.06
CA ILE A 299 6.01 -11.76 37.93
C ILE A 299 7.54 -11.60 38.04
N GLY A 300 8.26 -11.86 36.95
CA GLY A 300 9.73 -11.90 36.89
C GLY A 300 10.34 -13.27 37.17
N ARG A 301 9.54 -14.29 37.52
CA ARG A 301 9.99 -15.69 37.69
C ARG A 301 8.88 -16.72 37.49
N ALA A 302 9.25 -18.00 37.43
CA ALA A 302 8.30 -19.12 37.60
C ALA A 302 8.67 -20.16 38.68
N ARG A 303 9.95 -20.28 39.07
CA ARG A 303 10.38 -21.15 40.17
C ARG A 303 11.74 -20.70 40.71
N ALA A 304 12.08 -21.14 41.92
CA ALA A 304 13.37 -20.88 42.54
C ALA A 304 14.48 -21.78 41.95
N ALA A 305 14.84 -21.57 40.68
CA ALA A 305 15.91 -22.29 40.00
C ALA A 305 16.64 -21.38 39.00
N SER A 306 17.96 -21.60 38.83
CA SER A 306 18.77 -20.86 37.87
C SER A 306 18.14 -20.90 36.47
N GLY A 307 18.02 -19.73 35.81
CA GLY A 307 17.44 -19.58 34.48
C GLY A 307 15.91 -19.44 34.41
N TRP A 308 15.19 -19.47 35.53
CA TRP A 308 13.71 -19.33 35.57
C TRP A 308 13.25 -17.93 36.01
N TYR A 309 14.05 -16.92 35.67
CA TYR A 309 13.82 -15.51 35.99
C TYR A 309 13.90 -14.64 34.73
N ALA A 310 13.50 -13.38 34.83
CA ALA A 310 13.61 -12.40 33.75
C ALA A 310 14.60 -11.29 34.07
N SER A 311 15.30 -10.83 33.02
CA SER A 311 15.89 -9.49 32.98
C SER A 311 15.05 -8.68 32.01
N ALA A 312 13.98 -8.08 32.54
CA ALA A 312 12.92 -7.49 31.73
C ALA A 312 12.31 -6.26 32.38
N ASN A 313 11.76 -5.37 31.55
CA ASN A 313 10.86 -4.33 31.99
C ASN A 313 9.39 -4.74 31.77
N ILE A 314 8.60 -4.83 32.84
CA ILE A 314 7.20 -5.24 32.83
C ILE A 314 6.31 -4.08 33.27
N CYS A 315 5.36 -3.73 32.41
CA CYS A 315 4.46 -2.58 32.58
C CYS A 315 3.09 -2.96 33.15
N ALA A 316 2.64 -4.21 32.98
CA ALA A 316 1.40 -4.71 33.53
C ALA A 316 1.40 -6.25 33.58
N ALA A 317 0.54 -6.84 34.40
CA ALA A 317 0.32 -8.28 34.46
C ALA A 317 -1.13 -8.59 34.86
N PHE A 318 -1.65 -9.74 34.43
CA PHE A 318 -3.02 -10.15 34.78
C PHE A 318 -3.17 -11.66 34.99
N ILE A 319 -4.21 -12.02 35.72
CA ILE A 319 -4.71 -13.39 35.93
C ILE A 319 -6.24 -13.34 35.85
N ALA A 320 -6.85 -14.27 35.11
CA ALA A 320 -8.28 -14.34 34.89
C ALA A 320 -8.77 -15.78 34.67
N SER A 321 -10.09 -15.96 34.67
CA SER A 321 -10.72 -17.09 33.97
C SER A 321 -10.37 -17.10 32.48
N GLY A 322 -10.83 -18.13 31.75
CA GLY A 322 -10.64 -18.24 30.30
C GLY A 322 -11.19 -17.02 29.56
N LEU A 323 -10.30 -16.21 29.01
CA LEU A 323 -10.62 -15.11 28.12
C LEU A 323 -10.66 -15.64 26.69
N THR A 324 -11.74 -15.33 26.00
CA THR A 324 -11.85 -15.54 24.56
C THR A 324 -10.84 -14.67 23.82
N GLU A 325 -10.61 -14.96 22.54
CA GLU A 325 -9.72 -14.15 21.71
C GLU A 325 -10.12 -12.67 21.70
N THR A 326 -11.40 -12.38 21.48
CA THR A 326 -11.95 -11.01 21.49
C THR A 326 -11.68 -10.31 22.82
N GLU A 327 -11.89 -11.02 23.94
CA GLU A 327 -11.62 -10.47 25.28
C GLU A 327 -10.12 -10.26 25.52
N MET A 328 -9.25 -11.12 24.99
CA MET A 328 -7.81 -10.98 25.08
C MET A 328 -7.31 -9.74 24.34
N PHE A 329 -7.85 -9.49 23.14
CA PHE A 329 -7.51 -8.30 22.35
C PHE A 329 -8.05 -7.04 23.02
N ALA A 330 -9.29 -7.05 23.50
CA ALA A 330 -9.86 -5.92 24.25
C ALA A 330 -9.05 -5.60 25.52
N LEU A 331 -8.54 -6.61 26.23
CA LEU A 331 -7.65 -6.42 27.38
C LEU A 331 -6.32 -5.78 26.99
N ASN A 332 -5.66 -6.27 25.93
CA ASN A 332 -4.44 -5.67 25.40
C ASN A 332 -4.65 -4.18 25.11
N ASP A 333 -5.72 -3.87 24.40
CA ASP A 333 -5.99 -2.53 23.90
C ASP A 333 -6.32 -1.56 25.05
N ALA A 334 -7.10 -2.02 26.04
CA ALA A 334 -7.43 -1.24 27.23
C ALA A 334 -6.17 -0.92 28.06
N VAL A 335 -5.28 -1.89 28.25
CA VAL A 335 -4.02 -1.70 28.99
C VAL A 335 -3.06 -0.79 28.22
N GLN A 336 -2.94 -0.91 26.89
CA GLN A 336 -2.10 -0.01 26.11
C GLN A 336 -2.62 1.44 26.12
N ARG A 337 -3.95 1.64 26.05
CA ARG A 337 -4.55 2.97 26.20
C ARG A 337 -4.26 3.58 27.55
N TYR A 338 -4.39 2.80 28.62
CA TYR A 338 -4.02 3.24 29.96
C TYR A 338 -2.57 3.71 29.99
N ILE A 339 -1.62 2.90 29.52
CA ILE A 339 -0.19 3.23 29.51
C ILE A 339 0.07 4.54 28.75
N SER A 340 -0.52 4.71 27.57
CA SER A 340 -0.35 5.91 26.76
C SER A 340 -0.93 7.15 27.45
N GLY A 341 -2.18 7.07 27.92
CA GLY A 341 -2.85 8.20 28.57
C GLY A 341 -2.20 8.61 29.88
N PHE A 342 -1.67 7.64 30.63
CA PHE A 342 -1.01 7.90 31.91
C PHE A 342 0.35 8.60 31.77
N ARG A 343 1.02 8.44 30.61
CA ARG A 343 2.30 9.08 30.27
C ARG A 343 2.15 10.50 29.69
N SER A 344 0.95 10.92 29.28
CA SER A 344 0.73 12.20 28.60
C SER A 344 0.91 13.41 29.52
N ALA A 345 1.57 14.45 29.00
CA ALA A 345 1.89 15.69 29.74
C ALA A 345 0.83 16.81 29.61
N THR A 346 -0.04 16.77 28.60
CA THR A 346 -1.00 17.83 28.26
C THR A 346 -2.37 17.27 27.89
N LEU A 347 -3.45 17.96 28.31
CA LEU A 347 -4.82 17.69 27.84
C LEU A 347 -5.08 18.47 26.55
N PRO A 348 -5.66 17.85 25.51
CA PRO A 348 -6.42 18.59 24.51
C PRO A 348 -7.57 19.33 25.22
N ALA A 349 -7.78 20.62 24.91
CA ALA A 349 -8.84 21.39 25.53
C ALA A 349 -10.23 20.85 25.11
N GLY A 350 -11.06 20.48 26.09
CA GLY A 350 -12.44 20.00 25.90
C GLY A 350 -12.66 18.54 26.31
N VAL A 351 -13.21 18.35 27.52
CA VAL A 351 -14.00 17.21 28.04
C VAL A 351 -13.64 15.79 27.52
N TRP A 352 -12.94 15.03 28.40
CA TRP A 352 -12.76 13.57 28.46
C TRP A 352 -12.40 12.78 27.16
N VAL A 353 -11.10 12.82 26.85
CA VAL A 353 -10.24 11.76 26.24
C VAL A 353 -10.46 11.43 24.75
N GLN A 354 -9.93 12.27 23.86
CA GLN A 354 -9.51 11.86 22.52
C GLN A 354 -8.17 11.10 22.59
N MET A 355 -8.19 9.76 22.61
CA MET A 355 -7.00 8.93 22.41
C MET A 355 -7.33 7.80 21.42
N PRO A 356 -6.43 7.45 20.48
CA PRO A 356 -6.73 6.41 19.51
C PRO A 356 -6.69 4.99 20.10
N TYR A 357 -7.72 4.20 19.80
CA TYR A 357 -7.85 2.75 19.98
C TYR A 357 -7.01 1.98 18.94
N SER A 358 -6.52 0.77 19.21
CA SER A 358 -6.09 -0.26 18.22
C SER A 358 -6.01 -1.59 18.95
N LEU A 359 -6.38 -2.78 18.40
CA LEU A 359 -5.96 -3.36 17.10
C LEU A 359 -6.92 -4.46 16.56
N ILE A 360 -7.20 -4.48 15.25
CA ILE A 360 -7.43 -5.73 14.47
C ILE A 360 -6.39 -5.72 13.33
N LYS A 361 -5.59 -6.80 13.19
CA LYS A 361 -4.70 -6.98 12.04
C LYS A 361 -5.47 -7.67 10.91
N PRO A 362 -5.22 -7.34 9.63
CA PRO A 362 -5.85 -8.06 8.51
C PRO A 362 -5.60 -9.58 8.53
N ALA A 363 -4.46 -10.03 9.06
CA ALA A 363 -4.12 -11.45 9.16
C ALA A 363 -4.89 -12.21 10.26
N ASP A 364 -5.38 -11.51 11.28
CA ASP A 364 -6.05 -12.12 12.44
C ASP A 364 -7.58 -12.25 12.23
N VAL A 365 -8.10 -11.85 11.06
CA VAL A 365 -9.52 -11.93 10.68
C VAL A 365 -9.97 -13.35 10.27
N THR A 366 -9.03 -14.28 10.12
CA THR A 366 -9.32 -15.62 9.56
C THR A 366 -9.86 -16.65 10.56
N ALA A 367 -9.97 -16.32 11.85
CA ALA A 367 -10.42 -17.27 12.87
C ALA A 367 -11.20 -16.62 14.03
N ILE A 368 -12.41 -16.12 13.81
CA ILE A 368 -13.33 -15.79 14.92
C ILE A 368 -14.66 -16.54 14.73
N SER A 369 -14.91 -17.49 15.63
CA SER A 369 -16.12 -18.30 15.70
C SER A 369 -17.36 -17.48 16.06
N SER A 370 -18.51 -17.93 15.55
CA SER A 370 -19.81 -17.28 15.40
C SER A 370 -20.52 -16.70 16.64
N ASP A 371 -19.96 -16.75 17.85
CA ASP A 371 -20.80 -16.66 19.06
C ASP A 371 -20.50 -15.47 20.01
N VAL A 372 -19.58 -14.55 19.66
CA VAL A 372 -19.35 -13.32 20.45
C VAL A 372 -19.46 -12.10 19.56
N VAL A 373 -20.71 -11.67 19.36
CA VAL A 373 -21.09 -10.43 18.69
C VAL A 373 -20.78 -9.26 19.63
N ASP A 374 -19.97 -8.30 19.17
CA ASP A 374 -20.14 -6.91 19.60
C ASP A 374 -20.08 -5.98 18.39
N ARG A 375 -20.95 -4.97 18.37
CA ARG A 375 -21.36 -4.16 17.20
C ARG A 375 -20.19 -3.54 16.40
N LYS A 376 -19.01 -3.36 17.01
CA LYS A 376 -17.79 -2.87 16.33
C LYS A 376 -17.17 -3.87 15.35
N THR A 377 -17.27 -5.17 15.62
CA THR A 377 -16.69 -6.22 14.77
C THR A 377 -17.65 -6.62 13.65
N THR A 378 -18.97 -6.39 13.80
CA THR A 378 -19.94 -6.52 12.70
C THR A 378 -19.80 -5.38 11.69
N LEU A 379 -19.48 -4.17 12.15
CA LEU A 379 -19.07 -3.04 11.28
C LEU A 379 -17.77 -3.32 10.53
N LEU A 380 -16.79 -4.01 11.16
CA LEU A 380 -15.53 -4.36 10.50
C LEU A 380 -15.61 -5.63 9.64
N ALA A 381 -16.39 -6.65 10.00
CA ALA A 381 -16.65 -7.83 9.16
C ALA A 381 -17.45 -7.46 7.91
N ASN A 382 -18.41 -6.54 8.02
CA ASN A 382 -19.12 -5.99 6.86
C ASN A 382 -18.25 -5.02 6.03
N ALA A 383 -17.19 -4.45 6.61
CA ALA A 383 -16.16 -3.68 5.89
C ALA A 383 -14.98 -4.54 5.37
N LEU A 384 -14.83 -5.79 5.82
CA LEU A 384 -13.79 -6.74 5.40
C LEU A 384 -14.30 -7.76 4.37
N VAL A 385 -15.62 -7.99 4.28
CA VAL A 385 -16.26 -8.62 3.12
C VAL A 385 -16.10 -7.78 1.83
N SER A 386 -15.55 -6.55 1.94
CA SER A 386 -15.15 -5.70 0.82
C SER A 386 -13.65 -5.72 0.46
N CYS A 387 -12.83 -6.61 1.03
CA CYS A 387 -11.38 -6.58 0.79
C CYS A 387 -10.75 -7.97 0.60
N ASP A 388 -10.99 -8.61 -0.55
CA ASP A 388 -10.21 -9.78 -0.98
C ASP A 388 -9.18 -9.36 -2.05
N THR A 389 -8.01 -8.87 -1.63
CA THR A 389 -6.70 -9.47 -1.95
C THR A 389 -5.51 -8.65 -1.43
N TYR A 390 -4.52 -9.38 -0.93
CA TYR A 390 -3.21 -8.97 -0.36
C TYR A 390 -2.32 -8.10 -1.28
N SER A 391 -2.75 -7.81 -2.51
CA SER A 391 -2.07 -6.94 -3.48
C SER A 391 -2.33 -5.44 -3.26
N ASP A 392 -3.28 -5.08 -2.40
CA ASP A 392 -3.70 -3.68 -2.20
C ASP A 392 -2.92 -2.95 -1.10
N ILE A 393 -2.00 -3.62 -0.39
CA ILE A 393 -1.02 -2.96 0.49
C ILE A 393 0.11 -2.29 -0.32
N MET A 394 0.34 -2.72 -1.57
CA MET A 394 1.38 -2.19 -2.46
C MET A 394 0.92 -1.02 -3.34
N LYS A 395 -0.34 -0.57 -3.23
CA LYS A 395 -0.92 0.47 -4.10
C LYS A 395 -1.03 1.86 -3.48
N LEU A 396 -0.44 2.07 -2.32
CA LEU A 396 -0.07 3.43 -1.88
C LEU A 396 1.26 3.81 -2.52
N SER A 397 1.25 4.07 -3.82
CA SER A 397 2.29 4.88 -4.45
C SER A 397 1.61 5.98 -5.25
N VAL A 398 1.72 7.17 -4.65
CA VAL A 398 1.44 8.51 -5.16
C VAL A 398 1.69 8.62 -6.67
N SER A 399 0.80 9.33 -7.36
CA SER A 399 1.02 9.82 -8.72
C SER A 399 2.40 10.47 -8.85
N SER A 400 3.32 9.88 -9.62
CA SER A 400 4.61 10.50 -9.91
C SER A 400 4.89 10.48 -11.40
N LEU A 401 4.13 11.27 -12.15
CA LEU A 401 4.67 11.82 -13.40
C LEU A 401 5.45 13.13 -13.17
N ASP A 402 5.40 13.74 -11.97
CA ASP A 402 6.21 14.93 -11.63
C ASP A 402 6.55 15.08 -10.13
N VAL A 403 6.38 14.05 -9.31
CA VAL A 403 6.61 14.16 -7.86
C VAL A 403 7.99 13.63 -7.50
N ARG A 404 8.91 14.56 -7.22
CA ARG A 404 10.13 14.29 -6.46
C ARG A 404 9.72 13.86 -5.05
N ALA A 405 10.00 12.61 -4.63
CA ALA A 405 9.67 12.23 -3.25
C ALA A 405 10.65 12.88 -2.28
N VAL A 406 10.18 13.39 -1.14
CA VAL A 406 11.04 13.95 -0.09
C VAL A 406 10.88 13.10 1.17
N ASP A 407 11.98 12.56 1.70
CA ASP A 407 12.01 11.89 3.01
C ASP A 407 12.04 12.95 4.11
N GLU A 408 10.96 13.10 4.87
CA GLU A 408 10.83 14.14 5.92
C GLU A 408 11.71 13.90 7.15
N SER A 409 12.26 12.69 7.34
CA SER A 409 13.19 12.40 8.43
C SER A 409 14.65 12.75 8.10
N THR A 410 14.96 12.93 6.81
CA THR A 410 16.33 13.18 6.31
C THR A 410 16.44 14.34 5.32
N GLY A 411 15.35 14.91 4.81
CA GLY A 411 15.31 16.01 3.84
C GLY A 411 15.76 15.65 2.41
N VAL A 412 15.78 14.36 2.04
CA VAL A 412 16.32 13.87 0.75
C VAL A 412 15.27 13.85 -0.34
N VAL A 413 15.61 14.32 -1.54
CA VAL A 413 14.73 14.41 -2.73
C VAL A 413 15.06 13.30 -3.75
N TYR A 414 14.09 12.48 -4.14
CA TYR A 414 14.24 11.37 -5.08
C TYR A 414 13.64 11.69 -6.45
N GLU A 415 14.36 11.40 -7.54
CA GLU A 415 13.93 11.60 -8.93
C GLU A 415 13.69 10.23 -9.63
N PRO A 416 12.56 10.01 -10.30
CA PRO A 416 12.33 8.78 -11.06
C PRO A 416 13.17 8.77 -12.35
N SER A 417 14.13 7.86 -12.47
CA SER A 417 14.85 7.65 -13.74
C SER A 417 14.09 6.65 -14.62
N ILE A 418 13.49 7.12 -15.71
CA ILE A 418 12.99 6.26 -16.80
C ILE A 418 14.22 5.64 -17.48
N ILE A 419 14.46 4.35 -17.24
CA ILE A 419 15.44 3.58 -18.01
C ILE A 419 14.67 2.88 -19.13
N PRO A 420 14.97 3.13 -20.41
CA PRO A 420 14.24 2.53 -21.51
C PRO A 420 14.49 1.01 -21.58
N ASP A 421 13.47 0.26 -21.98
CA ASP A 421 13.55 -1.19 -22.22
C ASP A 421 14.42 -1.56 -23.42
N THR A 422 14.87 -0.57 -24.19
CA THR A 422 15.72 -0.78 -25.36
C THR A 422 17.18 -1.06 -24.95
N THR A 423 17.73 -2.14 -25.49
CA THR A 423 19.15 -2.48 -25.29
C THR A 423 20.03 -1.53 -26.08
N LEU A 424 20.98 -0.87 -25.41
CA LEU A 424 21.92 0.06 -26.04
C LEU A 424 22.93 -0.66 -26.94
N ALA A 425 23.41 0.01 -27.97
CA ALA A 425 24.42 -0.53 -28.88
C ALA A 425 25.72 -0.87 -28.13
N GLU A 426 26.13 -0.05 -27.15
CA GLU A 426 27.30 -0.28 -26.31
C GLU A 426 27.13 -1.49 -25.41
N THR A 427 25.92 -1.74 -24.90
CA THR A 427 25.58 -2.95 -24.13
C THR A 427 25.79 -4.19 -25.00
N THR A 428 25.25 -4.18 -26.22
CA THR A 428 25.41 -5.26 -27.19
C THR A 428 26.89 -5.50 -27.53
N ALA A 429 27.65 -4.42 -27.77
CA ALA A 429 29.08 -4.48 -28.09
C ALA A 429 29.92 -5.03 -26.92
N LEU A 430 29.61 -4.65 -25.68
CA LEU A 430 30.29 -5.19 -24.50
C LEU A 430 29.98 -6.68 -24.32
N ILE A 431 28.72 -7.10 -24.41
CA ILE A 431 28.33 -8.50 -24.28
C ILE A 431 29.02 -9.38 -25.34
N ALA A 432 29.21 -8.85 -26.56
CA ALA A 432 29.94 -9.55 -27.61
C ALA A 432 31.44 -9.77 -27.31
N ARG A 433 32.03 -8.89 -26.49
CA ARG A 433 33.43 -8.99 -26.04
C ARG A 433 33.60 -9.92 -24.83
N MET A 434 32.54 -10.23 -24.11
CA MET A 434 32.59 -11.08 -22.92
C MET A 434 32.72 -12.57 -23.30
N ALA A 435 33.66 -13.25 -22.66
CA ALA A 435 33.90 -14.68 -22.77
C ALA A 435 32.75 -15.52 -22.20
N VAL A 436 32.16 -15.07 -21.08
CA VAL A 436 30.97 -15.69 -20.48
C VAL A 436 29.78 -14.77 -20.69
N LYS A 437 28.79 -15.24 -21.45
CA LYS A 437 27.58 -14.45 -21.71
C LYS A 437 26.79 -14.22 -20.41
N PRO A 438 26.56 -12.96 -20.00
CA PRO A 438 25.73 -12.65 -18.84
C PRO A 438 24.27 -13.11 -19.05
N GLY A 439 23.59 -13.51 -17.98
CA GLY A 439 22.15 -13.79 -18.01
C GLY A 439 21.28 -12.52 -18.14
N THR A 440 19.97 -12.67 -18.34
CA THR A 440 19.05 -11.53 -18.62
C THR A 440 19.12 -10.42 -17.55
N VAL A 441 19.18 -10.79 -16.28
CA VAL A 441 19.28 -9.87 -15.13
C VAL A 441 20.61 -9.08 -15.16
N GLN A 442 21.71 -9.75 -15.49
CA GLN A 442 23.04 -9.16 -15.59
C GLN A 442 23.17 -8.26 -16.83
N GLN A 443 22.60 -8.67 -17.96
CA GLN A 443 22.51 -7.83 -19.17
C GLN A 443 21.74 -6.54 -18.91
N MET A 444 20.64 -6.64 -18.15
CA MET A 444 19.86 -5.47 -17.75
C MET A 444 20.66 -4.54 -16.84
N ALA A 445 21.41 -5.07 -15.86
CA ALA A 445 22.30 -4.25 -15.02
C ALA A 445 23.40 -3.55 -15.82
N ILE A 446 23.99 -4.22 -16.83
CA ILE A 446 24.93 -3.59 -17.76
C ILE A 446 24.24 -2.46 -18.54
N ASN A 447 23.04 -2.70 -19.07
CA ASN A 447 22.29 -1.69 -19.83
C ASN A 447 21.96 -0.46 -18.98
N GLN A 448 21.52 -0.68 -17.74
CA GLN A 448 21.21 0.37 -16.76
C GLN A 448 22.45 1.20 -16.42
N LEU A 449 23.59 0.55 -16.14
CA LEU A 449 24.87 1.22 -15.91
C LEU A 449 25.23 2.15 -17.07
N ILE A 450 25.25 1.62 -18.30
CA ILE A 450 25.65 2.37 -19.49
C ILE A 450 24.68 3.53 -19.76
N TYR A 451 23.38 3.31 -19.62
CA TYR A 451 22.36 4.34 -19.82
C TYR A 451 22.57 5.53 -18.88
N LEU A 452 22.72 5.27 -17.58
CA LEU A 452 22.91 6.33 -16.58
C LEU A 452 24.16 7.16 -16.87
N LEU A 453 25.26 6.49 -17.23
CA LEU A 453 26.51 7.17 -17.58
C LEU A 453 26.38 7.98 -18.87
N LYS A 454 25.62 7.52 -19.86
CA LYS A 454 25.39 8.27 -21.11
C LYS A 454 24.50 9.48 -20.90
N ASN A 455 23.41 9.32 -20.13
CA ASN A 455 22.44 10.38 -19.88
C ASN A 455 23.08 11.62 -19.25
N GLU A 456 24.05 11.42 -18.35
CA GLU A 456 24.75 12.49 -17.63
C GLU A 456 26.12 12.85 -18.25
N GLY A 457 26.39 12.37 -19.46
CA GLY A 457 27.63 12.65 -20.19
C GLY A 457 28.90 12.00 -19.63
N VAL A 458 28.81 11.24 -18.54
CA VAL A 458 29.94 10.54 -17.90
C VAL A 458 30.58 9.54 -18.84
N TRP A 459 29.79 8.77 -19.59
CA TRP A 459 30.30 7.83 -20.59
C TRP A 459 31.18 8.54 -21.64
N GLY A 460 30.77 9.75 -22.01
CA GLY A 460 31.48 10.66 -22.89
C GLY A 460 32.76 11.24 -22.30
N ALA A 461 32.96 11.22 -20.98
CA ALA A 461 34.15 11.72 -20.29
C ALA A 461 35.19 10.62 -19.97
N LEU A 462 34.77 9.35 -19.95
CA LEU A 462 35.64 8.23 -19.56
C LEU A 462 36.58 7.76 -20.69
N ASP A 463 37.82 7.45 -20.33
CA ASP A 463 38.78 6.71 -21.15
C ASP A 463 38.79 5.22 -20.83
N GLY A 464 38.62 4.90 -19.55
CA GLY A 464 38.51 3.54 -19.05
C GLY A 464 37.57 3.44 -17.87
N LEU A 465 36.75 2.40 -17.86
CA LEU A 465 35.99 1.93 -16.69
C LEU A 465 36.08 0.41 -16.67
N TRP A 466 36.64 -0.13 -15.59
CA TRP A 466 36.85 -1.56 -15.40
C TRP A 466 36.02 -2.03 -14.22
N LEU A 467 35.35 -3.18 -14.38
CA LEU A 467 34.44 -3.75 -13.39
C LEU A 467 34.98 -5.09 -12.90
N GLY A 468 35.40 -5.12 -11.64
CA GLY A 468 35.98 -6.30 -11.01
C GLY A 468 34.95 -7.38 -10.70
N VAL A 469 33.73 -6.97 -10.33
CA VAL A 469 32.57 -7.88 -10.25
C VAL A 469 32.12 -8.14 -11.68
N SER A 470 32.24 -9.37 -12.16
CA SER A 470 31.93 -9.71 -13.56
C SER A 470 31.63 -11.22 -13.69
N THR A 471 31.25 -11.68 -14.88
CA THR A 471 30.90 -13.09 -15.15
C THR A 471 32.09 -14.05 -15.09
N SER A 472 33.30 -13.57 -15.34
CA SER A 472 34.55 -14.34 -15.23
C SER A 472 35.74 -13.42 -14.96
N TYR A 473 36.89 -14.01 -14.61
CA TYR A 473 38.14 -13.24 -14.47
C TYR A 473 38.51 -12.52 -15.77
N ALA A 474 38.44 -13.22 -16.92
CA ALA A 474 38.72 -12.62 -18.22
C ALA A 474 37.80 -11.44 -18.53
N ASP A 475 36.51 -11.57 -18.21
CA ASP A 475 35.51 -10.50 -18.43
C ASP A 475 35.74 -9.30 -17.51
N SER A 476 36.28 -9.52 -16.30
CA SER A 476 36.61 -8.42 -15.39
C SER A 476 37.71 -7.51 -15.97
N LEU A 477 38.60 -8.05 -16.80
CA LEU A 477 39.73 -7.30 -17.37
C LEU A 477 39.31 -6.34 -18.50
N LEU A 478 38.07 -6.42 -18.98
CA LEU A 478 37.60 -5.58 -20.08
C LEU A 478 37.41 -4.12 -19.64
N ASN A 479 37.89 -3.19 -20.47
CA ASN A 479 37.44 -1.81 -20.43
C ASN A 479 36.03 -1.76 -21.02
N ILE A 480 35.03 -1.41 -20.22
CA ILE A 480 33.63 -1.46 -20.70
C ILE A 480 33.32 -0.33 -21.68
N VAL A 481 34.08 0.77 -21.65
CA VAL A 481 33.82 1.97 -22.46
C VAL A 481 34.22 1.78 -23.92
N LYS A 482 35.31 1.05 -24.17
CA LYS A 482 35.88 0.84 -25.51
C LYS A 482 36.74 -0.42 -25.56
N ASP A 483 36.96 -0.98 -26.74
CA ASP A 483 37.85 -2.13 -26.93
C ASP A 483 39.32 -1.72 -27.04
N ALA A 484 39.80 -1.04 -25.99
CA ALA A 484 41.17 -0.60 -25.83
C ALA A 484 41.45 -0.42 -24.33
N PHE A 485 42.72 -0.50 -23.93
CA PHE A 485 43.11 -0.39 -22.51
C PHE A 485 42.45 -1.47 -21.63
N ASN A 486 42.27 -2.69 -22.17
CA ASN A 486 41.89 -3.85 -21.34
C ASN A 486 43.05 -4.17 -20.37
N LEU A 487 42.71 -4.55 -19.13
CA LEU A 487 43.68 -4.82 -18.08
C LEU A 487 44.55 -6.02 -18.45
N SER A 488 45.85 -5.90 -18.18
CA SER A 488 46.84 -6.97 -18.35
C SER A 488 47.71 -7.09 -17.11
N THR A 489 48.38 -8.23 -16.93
CA THR A 489 49.27 -8.44 -15.79
C THR A 489 50.19 -9.63 -16.03
N ASP A 490 51.40 -9.58 -15.51
CA ASP A 490 52.31 -10.71 -15.33
C ASP A 490 52.37 -11.20 -13.87
N ALA A 491 51.67 -10.50 -12.96
CA ALA A 491 51.56 -10.80 -11.54
C ALA A 491 50.09 -10.64 -11.10
N PRO A 492 49.21 -11.59 -11.47
CA PRO A 492 47.78 -11.42 -11.31
C PRO A 492 47.34 -11.39 -9.84
N PRO A 493 46.41 -10.50 -9.47
CA PRO A 493 45.74 -10.57 -8.17
C PRO A 493 44.81 -11.79 -8.08
N ALA A 494 44.46 -12.19 -6.86
CA ALA A 494 43.38 -13.16 -6.67
C ALA A 494 42.05 -12.54 -7.13
N TRP A 495 41.11 -13.35 -7.62
CA TRP A 495 39.81 -12.85 -8.09
C TRP A 495 38.67 -13.76 -7.67
N ASN A 496 37.52 -13.16 -7.34
CA ASN A 496 36.26 -13.86 -7.23
C ASN A 496 35.09 -13.02 -7.75
N GLN A 497 34.08 -13.71 -8.27
CA GLN A 497 32.91 -13.11 -8.94
C GLN A 497 32.19 -12.05 -8.11
N SER A 498 32.06 -12.25 -6.80
CA SER A 498 31.31 -11.35 -5.90
C SER A 498 32.19 -10.35 -5.15
N GLY A 499 33.51 -10.33 -5.37
CA GLY A 499 34.47 -9.56 -4.58
C GLY A 499 35.48 -8.77 -5.40
N GLY A 500 35.57 -9.03 -6.71
CA GLY A 500 36.51 -8.38 -7.60
C GLY A 500 37.95 -8.86 -7.40
N TRP A 501 38.91 -7.97 -7.64
CA TRP A 501 40.34 -8.28 -7.57
C TRP A 501 40.88 -8.03 -6.17
N THR A 502 41.61 -8.99 -5.60
CA THR A 502 42.27 -8.88 -4.30
C THR A 502 43.78 -8.86 -4.50
N PHE A 503 44.39 -7.71 -4.20
CA PHE A 503 45.81 -7.43 -4.34
C PHE A 503 46.58 -7.76 -3.06
N SER A 504 47.81 -8.23 -3.25
CA SER A 504 48.78 -8.54 -2.22
C SER A 504 50.09 -7.81 -2.51
N ARG A 505 50.57 -7.02 -1.54
CA ARG A 505 51.89 -6.42 -1.53
C ARG A 505 52.98 -7.48 -1.45
N SER A 506 52.84 -8.48 -0.58
CA SER A 506 53.85 -9.53 -0.45
C SER A 506 53.96 -10.37 -1.72
N GLY A 507 52.85 -10.55 -2.44
CA GLY A 507 52.82 -11.19 -3.75
C GLY A 507 53.19 -10.29 -4.93
N LEU A 508 53.46 -8.99 -4.70
CA LEU A 508 53.71 -7.98 -5.74
C LEU A 508 52.65 -7.98 -6.86
N THR A 509 51.38 -8.22 -6.54
CA THR A 509 50.32 -8.35 -7.55
C THR A 509 49.81 -6.99 -8.02
N TYR A 510 49.47 -6.86 -9.30
CA TYR A 510 48.92 -5.62 -9.87
C TYR A 510 48.12 -5.90 -11.16
N LEU A 511 47.37 -4.90 -11.63
CA LEU A 511 46.78 -4.88 -12.99
C LEU A 511 47.25 -3.62 -13.72
N ASP A 512 47.72 -3.78 -14.95
CA ASP A 512 48.19 -2.72 -15.83
C ASP A 512 47.06 -2.33 -16.79
N THR A 513 46.64 -1.06 -16.76
CA THR A 513 45.57 -0.56 -17.63
C THR A 513 46.01 -0.43 -19.09
N GLY A 514 47.31 -0.38 -19.36
CA GLY A 514 47.81 0.03 -20.67
C GLY A 514 47.57 1.52 -21.00
N TYR A 515 46.91 2.28 -20.11
CA TYR A 515 46.62 3.69 -20.31
C TYR A 515 47.76 4.54 -19.75
N ASN A 516 48.57 5.14 -20.63
CA ASN A 516 49.61 6.10 -20.27
C ASN A 516 49.06 7.54 -20.41
N PRO A 517 48.90 8.30 -19.31
CA PRO A 517 48.29 9.63 -19.36
C PRO A 517 49.00 10.64 -20.29
N SER A 518 50.32 10.54 -20.49
CA SER A 518 51.04 11.45 -21.38
C SER A 518 51.14 11.01 -22.86
N LEU A 519 50.88 9.73 -23.14
CA LEU A 519 51.00 9.16 -24.50
C LEU A 519 49.65 8.81 -25.13
N ALA A 520 48.63 8.50 -24.32
CA ALA A 520 47.32 8.17 -24.82
C ALA A 520 46.65 9.42 -25.40
N ALA A 521 46.09 9.32 -26.61
CA ALA A 521 45.14 10.30 -27.16
C ALA A 521 43.77 10.16 -26.46
N GLY A 522 43.76 10.28 -25.14
CA GLY A 522 42.60 10.13 -24.27
C GLY A 522 41.99 11.48 -23.87
N LYS A 523 40.95 11.41 -23.06
CA LYS A 523 40.20 12.53 -22.50
C LYS A 523 40.83 13.07 -21.22
N LEU A 524 41.55 12.23 -20.45
CA LEU A 524 42.32 12.68 -19.30
C LEU A 524 43.46 13.60 -19.74
N ALA A 525 43.42 14.87 -19.31
CA ALA A 525 44.40 15.90 -19.63
C ALA A 525 45.02 16.52 -18.36
N LEU A 526 45.98 17.44 -18.52
CA LEU A 526 46.74 18.01 -17.41
C LEU A 526 45.84 18.72 -16.37
N GLU A 527 44.88 19.52 -16.83
CA GLU A 527 43.95 20.30 -16.00
C GLU A 527 42.48 19.93 -16.23
N ASP A 528 42.23 18.77 -16.84
CA ASP A 528 40.88 18.24 -17.10
C ASP A 528 40.95 16.72 -16.97
N ALA A 529 40.87 16.22 -15.73
CA ALA A 529 41.13 14.82 -15.43
C ALA A 529 40.28 14.29 -14.28
N SER A 530 39.97 13.00 -14.32
CA SER A 530 39.44 12.27 -13.17
C SER A 530 39.94 10.83 -13.14
N PHE A 531 40.00 10.28 -11.93
CA PHE A 531 40.23 8.86 -11.71
C PHE A 531 39.66 8.44 -10.36
N GLY A 532 39.47 7.13 -10.17
CA GLY A 532 39.01 6.61 -8.89
C GLY A 532 38.76 5.12 -8.90
N ALA A 533 38.32 4.61 -7.75
CA ALA A 533 38.08 3.18 -7.55
C ALA A 533 37.00 2.91 -6.49
N LEU A 534 36.33 1.77 -6.64
CA LEU A 534 35.50 1.16 -5.60
C LEU A 534 36.31 0.15 -4.79
N LEU A 535 36.39 0.38 -3.49
CA LEU A 535 37.13 -0.43 -2.53
C LEU A 535 36.22 -1.44 -1.81
N PHE A 536 36.57 -2.73 -1.82
CA PHE A 536 35.96 -3.77 -0.98
C PHE A 536 36.99 -4.37 -0.01
N PRO A 537 37.00 -3.98 1.27
CA PRO A 537 37.94 -4.60 2.20
C PRO A 537 37.36 -5.89 2.82
N PRO A 538 38.19 -6.91 3.11
CA PRO A 538 37.91 -7.81 4.21
C PRO A 538 37.97 -7.07 5.56
N SER A 539 37.26 -7.55 6.58
CA SER A 539 37.07 -6.90 7.89
C SER A 539 38.36 -6.63 8.70
N THR A 540 39.53 -7.06 8.21
CA THR A 540 40.84 -6.96 8.86
C THR A 540 41.88 -6.19 8.04
N MET A 541 41.46 -5.41 7.05
CA MET A 541 42.39 -4.74 6.12
C MET A 541 43.23 -3.66 6.82
N VAL A 542 44.56 -3.83 6.83
CA VAL A 542 45.54 -2.84 7.30
C VAL A 542 46.05 -2.08 6.08
N ALA A 543 45.25 -1.15 5.55
CA ALA A 543 45.62 -0.43 4.34
C ALA A 543 47.00 0.20 4.50
N THR A 544 47.91 -0.02 3.57
CA THR A 544 49.12 0.80 3.46
C THR A 544 49.33 0.92 1.95
N GLY A 545 49.51 2.12 1.42
CA GLY A 545 49.89 2.33 0.02
C GLY A 545 48.79 2.64 -1.01
N HIS A 546 49.20 2.68 -2.28
CA HIS A 546 48.42 3.27 -3.38
C HIS A 546 47.51 2.24 -4.07
N ILE A 547 46.20 2.50 -4.06
CA ILE A 547 45.19 1.67 -4.73
C ILE A 547 45.35 1.71 -6.25
N MET A 548 45.67 2.89 -6.76
CA MET A 548 45.77 3.16 -8.18
C MET A 548 46.72 4.32 -8.38
N GLY A 549 47.56 4.26 -9.40
CA GLY A 549 48.42 5.39 -9.73
C GLY A 549 49.42 5.16 -10.87
N ALA A 550 50.13 6.23 -11.20
CA ALA A 550 51.26 6.28 -12.12
C ALA A 550 52.21 7.42 -11.73
N PHE A 551 53.51 7.26 -11.92
CA PHE A 551 54.53 8.25 -11.48
C PHE A 551 55.61 8.49 -12.53
N ASN A 552 56.13 9.72 -12.54
CA ASN A 552 57.35 10.18 -13.22
C ASN A 552 58.44 10.50 -12.18
N GLY A 553 58.87 9.51 -11.41
CA GLY A 553 59.78 9.74 -10.28
C GLY A 553 59.03 10.23 -9.03
N THR A 554 58.77 11.53 -8.91
CA THR A 554 58.14 12.15 -7.72
C THR A 554 56.73 12.69 -7.96
N GLU A 555 56.33 12.90 -9.22
CA GLU A 555 55.05 13.49 -9.60
C GLU A 555 54.17 12.50 -10.36
N GLY A 556 52.86 12.66 -10.28
CA GLY A 556 51.94 11.82 -11.07
C GLY A 556 50.54 11.76 -10.48
N ILE A 557 49.89 10.60 -10.63
CA ILE A 557 48.57 10.32 -10.11
C ILE A 557 48.63 9.21 -9.06
N SER A 558 47.93 9.38 -7.94
CA SER A 558 47.87 8.35 -6.90
C SER A 558 46.65 8.52 -6.01
N LEU A 559 45.93 7.43 -5.76
CA LEU A 559 44.87 7.34 -4.76
C LEU A 559 45.34 6.47 -3.59
N ALA A 560 45.49 7.08 -2.41
CA ALA A 560 46.07 6.42 -1.24
C ALA A 560 45.22 6.63 0.02
N PRO A 561 44.16 5.82 0.24
CA PRO A 561 43.44 5.82 1.50
C PRO A 561 44.30 5.15 2.57
N ARG A 562 44.50 5.85 3.69
CA ARG A 562 45.32 5.39 4.82
C ARG A 562 44.40 4.87 5.96
N PRO A 563 44.82 3.85 6.73
CA PRO A 563 43.98 3.15 7.70
C PRO A 563 43.82 3.93 9.00
N SER A 564 42.76 3.60 9.75
CA SER A 564 42.40 4.21 11.04
C SER A 564 43.37 3.93 12.19
N SER A 565 44.31 2.98 12.07
CA SER A 565 45.26 2.64 13.13
C SER A 565 46.41 3.64 13.30
N ALA A 566 46.54 4.61 12.39
CA ALA A 566 47.41 5.77 12.55
C ALA A 566 46.54 7.03 12.50
N SER A 567 46.11 7.53 13.65
CA SER A 567 45.31 8.76 13.82
C SER A 567 46.00 10.05 13.33
N SER A 568 47.15 9.93 12.66
CA SER A 568 48.01 11.00 12.16
C SER A 568 48.24 10.95 10.64
N SER A 569 47.52 10.10 9.88
CA SER A 569 47.72 9.95 8.44
C SER A 569 46.40 9.85 7.65
N PRO A 570 45.85 10.98 7.17
CA PRO A 570 44.61 11.02 6.40
C PRO A 570 44.81 10.55 4.94
N MET A 571 43.70 10.36 4.21
CA MET A 571 43.72 10.05 2.78
C MET A 571 44.53 11.07 1.98
N GLY A 572 45.45 10.58 1.15
CA GLY A 572 46.27 11.39 0.27
C GLY A 572 45.99 11.11 -1.20
N VAL A 573 45.81 12.16 -1.99
CA VAL A 573 45.59 12.06 -3.44
C VAL A 573 46.61 12.88 -4.21
N ARG A 574 46.96 12.41 -5.40
CA ARG A 574 47.66 13.19 -6.42
C ARG A 574 46.92 13.04 -7.72
N LEU A 575 46.73 14.14 -8.42
CA LEU A 575 46.29 14.17 -9.81
C LEU A 575 47.14 15.21 -10.52
N ASN A 576 48.14 14.74 -11.25
CA ASN A 576 49.12 15.53 -12.01
C ASN A 576 49.97 16.48 -11.16
N GLN A 577 50.46 16.01 -9.99
CA GLN A 577 51.22 16.86 -9.07
C GLN A 577 52.24 16.10 -8.22
N ALA A 578 53.24 16.82 -7.68
CA ALA A 578 54.28 16.29 -6.78
C ALA A 578 53.77 16.02 -5.34
N ASN A 579 53.05 16.99 -4.76
CA ASN A 579 52.62 16.94 -3.38
C ASN A 579 51.21 16.37 -3.27
N ALA A 580 50.99 15.46 -2.33
CA ALA A 580 49.66 14.91 -2.12
C ALA A 580 48.74 15.96 -1.45
N PHE A 581 47.51 16.08 -1.94
CA PHE A 581 46.45 16.79 -1.23
C PHE A 581 45.87 15.86 -0.16
N ILE A 582 45.80 16.34 1.08
CA ILE A 582 45.38 15.57 2.25
C ILE A 582 44.01 16.09 2.71
N VAL A 583 42.95 15.32 2.48
CA VAL A 583 41.55 15.76 2.68
C VAL A 583 40.97 15.38 4.06
N GLY A 584 41.82 15.00 5.02
CA GLY A 584 41.41 14.75 6.41
C GLY A 584 40.56 13.49 6.67
N ASP A 585 40.11 12.79 5.63
CA ASP A 585 39.25 11.59 5.75
C ASP A 585 40.04 10.30 6.01
N TYR A 586 39.41 9.35 6.70
CA TYR A 586 39.95 8.01 6.98
C TYR A 586 39.27 6.95 6.11
N ALA A 587 40.00 5.89 5.73
CA ALA A 587 39.46 4.83 4.88
C ALA A 587 38.20 4.19 5.49
N VAL A 588 37.08 4.20 4.76
CA VAL A 588 35.82 3.55 5.16
C VAL A 588 35.64 2.27 4.36
N ALA A 589 35.17 1.21 5.03
CA ALA A 589 34.89 -0.05 4.36
C ALA A 589 33.75 0.09 3.33
N ASN A 590 33.94 -0.48 2.14
CA ASN A 590 32.95 -0.49 1.04
C ASN A 590 32.60 0.93 0.56
N ALA A 591 33.59 1.66 0.02
CA ALA A 591 33.44 3.03 -0.45
C ALA A 591 33.99 3.25 -1.87
N VAL A 592 33.30 4.09 -2.65
CA VAL A 592 33.77 4.62 -3.93
C VAL A 592 34.53 5.91 -3.66
N TYR A 593 35.79 5.96 -4.08
CA TYR A 593 36.64 7.15 -3.98
C TYR A 593 36.93 7.68 -5.38
N GLY A 594 36.67 8.96 -5.59
CA GLY A 594 36.88 9.65 -6.86
C GLY A 594 37.71 10.92 -6.66
N VAL A 595 38.52 11.25 -7.66
CA VAL A 595 39.30 12.48 -7.72
C VAL A 595 39.02 13.15 -9.06
N SER A 596 38.75 14.44 -9.04
CA SER A 596 38.50 15.25 -10.24
C SER A 596 39.35 16.50 -10.21
N ARG A 597 39.87 16.91 -11.35
CA ARG A 597 40.64 18.14 -11.52
C ARG A 597 40.11 18.90 -12.72
N LEU A 598 39.78 20.17 -12.53
CA LEU A 598 39.37 21.08 -13.59
C LEU A 598 39.97 22.47 -13.37
N ASN A 599 40.71 22.99 -14.35
CA ASN A 599 41.24 24.36 -14.35
C ASN A 599 41.99 24.76 -13.07
N GLY A 600 42.86 23.89 -12.56
CA GLY A 600 43.65 24.12 -11.35
C GLY A 600 42.93 23.81 -10.04
N GLU A 601 41.64 23.48 -10.06
CA GLU A 601 40.91 22.98 -8.90
C GLU A 601 41.07 21.46 -8.81
N LEU A 602 41.50 20.95 -7.65
CA LEU A 602 41.57 19.52 -7.34
C LEU A 602 40.53 19.16 -6.27
N ALA A 603 39.60 18.28 -6.59
CA ALA A 603 38.50 17.86 -5.74
C ALA A 603 38.53 16.35 -5.46
N VAL A 604 38.18 15.98 -4.23
CA VAL A 604 38.14 14.58 -3.78
C VAL A 604 36.74 14.23 -3.31
N TYR A 605 36.25 13.08 -3.74
CA TYR A 605 34.91 12.60 -3.49
C TYR A 605 34.90 11.23 -2.83
N ARG A 606 33.92 10.99 -1.97
CA ARG A 606 33.59 9.67 -1.42
C ARG A 606 32.09 9.47 -1.49
N GLU A 607 31.65 8.35 -2.03
CA GLU A 607 30.22 8.09 -2.29
C GLU A 607 29.57 9.16 -3.18
N GLY A 608 30.34 9.77 -4.09
CA GLY A 608 29.86 10.90 -4.90
C GLY A 608 29.75 12.24 -4.16
N LEU A 609 30.03 12.28 -2.86
CA LEU A 609 30.01 13.49 -2.03
C LEU A 609 31.39 14.14 -1.99
N LEU A 610 31.45 15.46 -2.12
CA LEU A 610 32.70 16.23 -2.01
C LEU A 610 33.24 16.14 -0.57
N LEU A 611 34.46 15.62 -0.41
CA LEU A 611 35.18 15.60 0.86
C LEU A 611 35.99 16.88 1.08
N GLY A 612 36.42 17.51 -0.01
CA GLY A 612 37.15 18.76 0.01
C GLY A 612 37.83 19.02 -1.33
N SER A 613 38.13 20.28 -1.59
CA SER A 613 38.87 20.73 -2.76
C SER A 613 40.00 21.69 -2.39
N THR A 614 40.93 21.88 -3.31
CA THR A 614 41.98 22.88 -3.19
C THR A 614 42.35 23.44 -4.56
N MET A 615 42.70 24.72 -4.62
CA MET A 615 43.28 25.33 -5.80
C MET A 615 44.78 25.05 -5.83
N GLN A 616 45.20 24.20 -6.75
CA GLN A 616 46.60 23.82 -6.93
C GLN A 616 46.86 23.49 -8.40
N ALA A 617 47.76 24.22 -9.05
CA ALA A 617 48.11 23.96 -10.45
C ALA A 617 48.68 22.54 -10.64
N ALA A 618 48.27 21.88 -11.73
CA ALA A 618 48.88 20.64 -12.18
C ALA A 618 50.28 20.94 -12.74
N THR A 619 51.22 20.04 -12.48
CA THR A 619 52.61 20.20 -12.87
C THR A 619 52.98 19.32 -14.04
N VAL A 620 52.58 18.05 -14.04
CA VAL A 620 52.97 17.10 -15.09
C VAL A 620 52.00 15.91 -15.21
N MET A 621 51.82 15.43 -16.43
CA MET A 621 51.14 14.17 -16.72
C MET A 621 52.08 12.99 -16.53
N ALA A 622 51.64 11.93 -15.85
CA ALA A 622 52.43 10.72 -15.72
C ALA A 622 52.68 10.08 -17.11
N ASN A 623 53.94 9.72 -17.37
CA ASN A 623 54.43 9.01 -18.56
C ASN A 623 54.70 7.53 -18.25
N THR A 624 53.87 6.96 -17.39
CA THR A 624 53.81 5.53 -17.12
C THR A 624 52.35 5.11 -17.15
N ASN A 625 52.10 3.82 -17.44
CA ASN A 625 50.74 3.31 -17.43
C ASN A 625 50.13 3.45 -16.04
N VAL A 626 48.84 3.75 -15.98
CA VAL A 626 48.08 3.70 -14.74
C VAL A 626 47.96 2.24 -14.30
N LEU A 627 48.33 1.97 -13.05
CA LEU A 627 48.25 0.64 -12.45
C LEU A 627 47.13 0.59 -11.43
N LEU A 628 46.49 -0.57 -11.28
CA LEU A 628 45.58 -0.91 -10.19
C LEU A 628 46.31 -1.85 -9.22
N GLY A 629 46.09 -1.66 -7.91
CA GLY A 629 46.79 -2.36 -6.85
C GLY A 629 48.16 -1.79 -6.50
N CYS A 630 48.67 -0.84 -7.28
CA CYS A 630 49.88 -0.10 -6.98
C CYS A 630 49.94 1.21 -7.78
N SER A 631 50.97 2.02 -7.55
CA SER A 631 51.34 3.14 -8.44
C SER A 631 52.70 2.98 -9.10
N GLN A 632 53.48 2.00 -8.64
CA GLN A 632 54.80 1.61 -9.14
C GLN A 632 54.98 0.12 -8.87
N LYS A 633 55.61 -0.60 -9.80
CA LYS A 633 55.92 -2.03 -9.69
C LYS A 633 57.15 -2.25 -8.79
N SER A 634 57.11 -1.75 -7.55
CA SER A 634 58.20 -1.79 -6.58
C SER A 634 57.70 -2.13 -5.18
N SER A 635 58.48 -2.89 -4.41
CA SER A 635 58.11 -3.29 -3.04
C SER A 635 58.05 -2.08 -2.10
N GLY A 636 56.95 -1.91 -1.35
CA GLY A 636 56.82 -0.89 -0.31
C GLY A 636 55.48 -0.17 -0.27
N TYR A 637 55.49 1.11 0.12
CA TYR A 637 54.28 1.96 0.28
C TYR A 637 53.59 2.25 -1.07
N HIS A 638 54.16 1.89 -2.22
CA HIS A 638 53.51 2.05 -3.51
C HIS A 638 52.53 0.93 -3.86
N MET A 639 52.41 -0.10 -3.03
CA MET A 639 51.55 -1.27 -3.27
C MET A 639 50.44 -1.39 -2.24
N PHE A 640 49.28 -1.83 -2.73
CA PHE A 640 48.03 -2.00 -2.00
C PHE A 640 47.82 -3.46 -1.56
N ASP A 641 47.40 -3.64 -0.31
CA ASP A 641 46.88 -4.90 0.23
C ASP A 641 45.37 -4.75 0.43
N GLY A 642 44.56 -5.35 -0.44
CA GLY A 642 43.10 -5.24 -0.36
C GLY A 642 42.37 -5.52 -1.67
N ALA A 643 41.04 -5.38 -1.70
CA ALA A 643 40.24 -5.68 -2.89
C ALA A 643 39.58 -4.46 -3.55
N LEU A 644 39.49 -4.49 -4.88
CA LEU A 644 38.85 -3.51 -5.75
C LEU A 644 37.78 -4.18 -6.60
N ALA A 645 36.67 -3.48 -6.84
CA ALA A 645 35.60 -3.95 -7.72
C ALA A 645 35.23 -3.00 -8.86
N ALA A 646 35.77 -1.80 -8.86
CA ALA A 646 35.71 -0.94 -10.04
C ALA A 646 36.88 0.04 -10.00
N ALA A 647 37.32 0.49 -11.18
CA ALA A 647 38.27 1.57 -11.32
C ALA A 647 37.99 2.35 -12.61
N TRP A 648 38.33 3.64 -12.66
CA TRP A 648 38.15 4.47 -13.85
C TRP A 648 39.23 5.54 -14.03
N VAL A 649 39.35 6.01 -15.27
CA VAL A 649 40.15 7.19 -15.69
C VAL A 649 39.39 7.95 -16.78
N GLY A 650 39.54 9.27 -16.84
CA GLY A 650 38.96 10.10 -17.90
C GLY A 650 39.22 11.59 -17.72
N ALA A 651 38.46 12.42 -18.46
CA ALA A 651 38.38 13.87 -18.24
C ALA A 651 37.77 14.18 -16.86
N SER A 652 37.77 15.46 -16.47
CA SER A 652 37.12 15.91 -15.25
C SER A 652 35.65 15.53 -15.22
N LEU A 653 35.17 15.22 -14.02
CA LEU A 653 33.76 15.01 -13.73
C LEU A 653 33.31 16.07 -12.75
N THR A 654 32.15 16.66 -13.00
CA THR A 654 31.46 17.52 -12.02
C THR A 654 31.00 16.70 -10.81
N ALA A 655 30.63 17.35 -9.71
CA ALA A 655 30.06 16.66 -8.55
C ALA A 655 28.83 15.81 -8.91
N LYS A 656 27.95 16.32 -9.78
CA LYS A 656 26.78 15.58 -10.27
C LYS A 656 27.19 14.32 -11.03
N GLN A 657 28.14 14.45 -11.94
CA GLN A 657 28.66 13.33 -12.74
C GLN A 657 29.39 12.28 -11.88
N MET A 658 30.12 12.71 -10.86
CA MET A 658 30.80 11.83 -9.91
C MET A 658 29.80 11.02 -9.06
N LEU A 659 28.70 11.65 -8.64
CA LEU A 659 27.61 10.98 -7.93
C LEU A 659 26.91 9.95 -8.82
N VAL A 660 26.60 10.31 -10.07
CA VAL A 660 25.97 9.41 -11.04
C VAL A 660 26.86 8.20 -11.30
N LEU A 661 28.17 8.41 -11.52
CA LEU A 661 29.14 7.33 -11.70
C LEU A 661 29.16 6.38 -10.50
N THR A 662 29.18 6.95 -9.29
CA THR A 662 29.19 6.18 -8.04
C THR A 662 27.94 5.32 -7.90
N ASN A 663 26.76 5.90 -8.08
CA ASN A 663 25.49 5.20 -7.94
C ASN A 663 25.31 4.10 -8.99
N ALA A 664 25.73 4.39 -10.23
CA ALA A 664 25.64 3.41 -11.31
C ALA A 664 26.56 2.19 -11.05
N ILE A 665 27.80 2.41 -10.58
CA ILE A 665 28.73 1.34 -10.19
C ILE A 665 28.16 0.51 -9.04
N ARG A 666 27.53 1.13 -8.03
CA ARG A 666 26.94 0.40 -6.88
C ARG A 666 25.82 -0.53 -7.32
N ARG A 667 24.84 0.00 -8.04
CA ARG A 667 23.70 -0.77 -8.55
C ARG A 667 24.15 -1.96 -9.39
N TYR A 668 25.11 -1.74 -10.29
CA TYR A 668 25.70 -2.82 -11.07
C TYR A 668 26.22 -3.94 -10.17
N ASN A 669 27.01 -3.59 -9.14
CA ASN A 669 27.58 -4.57 -8.22
C ASN A 669 26.52 -5.33 -7.41
N ASP A 670 25.49 -4.66 -6.91
CA ASP A 670 24.47 -5.30 -6.06
C ASP A 670 23.56 -6.24 -6.85
N VAL A 671 23.23 -5.90 -8.11
CA VAL A 671 22.51 -6.80 -9.01
C VAL A 671 23.38 -7.99 -9.41
N PHE A 672 24.66 -7.79 -9.76
CA PHE A 672 25.57 -8.89 -10.09
C PHE A 672 25.86 -9.83 -8.90
N ARG A 673 25.64 -9.36 -7.66
CA ARG A 673 25.80 -10.14 -6.42
C ARG A 673 24.51 -10.78 -5.94
N ASN A 674 23.41 -10.67 -6.70
CA ASN A 674 22.06 -11.13 -6.30
C ASN A 674 21.58 -10.52 -4.97
N ARG A 675 22.04 -9.30 -4.63
CA ARG A 675 21.60 -8.58 -3.43
C ARG A 675 20.36 -7.73 -3.70
N LEU A 676 20.10 -7.44 -4.96
CA LEU A 676 18.91 -6.75 -5.45
C LEU A 676 18.34 -7.44 -6.69
N SER A 677 17.01 -7.36 -6.83
CA SER A 677 16.32 -7.72 -8.08
C SER A 677 16.59 -6.64 -9.11
N ALA A 678 16.86 -7.00 -10.38
CA ALA A 678 16.99 -6.01 -11.43
C ALA A 678 15.65 -5.28 -11.75
N PHE A 679 14.54 -5.79 -11.23
CA PHE A 679 13.19 -5.19 -11.26
C PHE A 679 12.84 -4.40 -10.00
N SER A 680 13.76 -4.23 -9.04
CA SER A 680 13.50 -3.38 -7.88
C SER A 680 13.33 -1.93 -8.37
N VAL A 681 12.11 -1.41 -8.20
CA VAL A 681 11.81 0.03 -8.28
C VAL A 681 12.78 0.79 -7.38
N TRP A 682 13.13 2.03 -7.74
CA TRP A 682 14.14 2.91 -7.12
C TRP A 682 13.90 3.28 -5.62
N TRP A 683 13.12 2.49 -4.88
CA TRP A 683 12.66 2.78 -3.52
C TRP A 683 13.08 1.70 -2.52
N SER A 684 14.32 1.23 -2.59
CA SER A 684 14.92 0.48 -1.49
C SER A 684 15.54 1.47 -0.51
N ALA A 685 14.92 1.63 0.67
CA ALA A 685 15.43 2.43 1.79
C ALA A 685 16.82 1.95 2.32
N THR A 686 17.35 0.86 1.78
CA THR A 686 18.59 0.23 2.24
C THR A 686 19.84 0.62 1.46
N GLU A 687 19.77 1.46 0.42
CA GLU A 687 20.96 1.82 -0.39
C GLU A 687 21.11 3.33 -0.62
N ARG A 688 21.74 3.97 0.38
CA ARG A 688 22.72 5.08 0.35
C ARG A 688 22.48 6.32 -0.56
N ARG A 689 22.14 7.42 0.15
CA ARG A 689 22.51 8.84 -0.02
C ARG A 689 22.50 9.46 -1.43
N MET A 690 21.42 10.19 -1.73
CA MET A 690 21.54 11.52 -2.36
C MET A 690 21.30 12.58 -1.26
N TYR A 691 21.95 13.74 -1.39
CA TYR A 691 22.12 14.74 -0.33
C TYR A 691 20.84 15.06 0.49
N SER A 692 20.98 15.18 1.81
CA SER A 692 19.98 15.84 2.66
C SER A 692 20.00 17.37 2.46
N HIS A 693 18.91 18.06 2.82
CA HIS A 693 18.89 19.53 2.85
C HIS A 693 20.02 20.11 3.72
N ASP A 694 20.35 19.44 4.83
CA ASP A 694 21.46 19.81 5.71
C ASP A 694 22.83 19.52 5.10
N ASP A 695 23.00 18.46 4.29
CA ASP A 695 24.22 18.20 3.53
C ASP A 695 24.40 19.27 2.43
N ILE A 696 23.32 19.70 1.76
CA ILE A 696 23.35 20.78 0.75
C ILE A 696 23.71 22.12 1.40
N ILE A 697 23.16 22.42 2.58
CA ILE A 697 23.48 23.62 3.37
C ILE A 697 24.89 23.55 3.95
N ALA A 698 25.37 22.38 4.39
CA ALA A 698 26.74 22.20 4.88
C ALA A 698 27.78 22.30 3.76
N ILE A 699 27.46 21.82 2.55
CA ILE A 699 28.30 21.98 1.35
C ILE A 699 28.31 23.45 0.91
N ALA A 700 27.14 24.10 0.83
CA ALA A 700 27.04 25.54 0.53
C ALA A 700 27.62 26.45 1.62
N GLY A 701 27.68 25.95 2.87
CA GLY A 701 28.08 26.72 4.05
C GLY A 701 29.54 26.52 4.49
N SER A 702 30.29 25.59 3.90
CA SER A 702 31.65 25.24 4.37
C SER A 702 32.81 25.78 3.52
N ALA A 703 32.58 26.56 2.45
CA ALA A 703 33.68 27.26 1.79
C ALA A 703 33.29 28.63 1.23
N SER A 704 34.07 29.63 1.62
CA SER A 704 34.05 31.01 1.14
C SER A 704 34.61 31.17 -0.29
N SER A 705 34.41 30.21 -1.20
CA SER A 705 34.85 30.33 -2.60
C SER A 705 34.11 29.37 -3.51
N SER A 706 33.46 29.92 -4.53
CA SER A 706 32.73 29.21 -5.59
C SER A 706 33.63 28.22 -6.34
N SER A 707 33.42 26.92 -6.13
CA SER A 707 34.04 25.84 -6.90
C SER A 707 33.46 25.77 -8.31
N SER A 708 34.29 25.49 -9.32
CA SER A 708 33.85 25.23 -10.71
C SER A 708 33.37 23.79 -10.92
N LEU A 709 33.60 22.92 -9.93
CA LEU A 709 33.21 21.51 -9.89
C LEU A 709 31.97 21.27 -9.02
N GLU A 710 31.41 22.33 -8.43
CA GLU A 710 30.06 22.36 -7.85
C GLU A 710 28.99 22.54 -8.92
N PRO A 711 27.76 22.01 -8.72
CA PRO A 711 26.65 22.32 -9.61
C PRO A 711 26.34 23.82 -9.55
N PRO A 712 26.10 24.50 -10.69
CA PRO A 712 25.62 25.88 -10.68
C PRO A 712 24.32 25.98 -9.89
N VAL A 713 24.14 27.04 -9.11
CA VAL A 713 22.90 27.30 -8.35
C VAL A 713 21.65 27.30 -9.25
N SER A 714 21.83 27.58 -10.56
CA SER A 714 20.78 27.57 -11.56
C SER A 714 20.31 26.17 -12.01
N ASP A 715 21.12 25.13 -11.88
CA ASP A 715 20.73 23.76 -12.28
C ASP A 715 19.93 23.03 -11.19
N ALA A 716 19.72 23.67 -10.04
CA ALA A 716 18.82 23.21 -8.97
C ALA A 716 17.36 23.64 -9.16
N THR A 717 17.05 24.48 -10.17
CA THR A 717 15.68 24.99 -10.41
C THR A 717 15.42 25.16 -11.90
N ILE A 718 14.65 24.25 -12.50
CA ILE A 718 13.91 24.57 -13.72
C ILE A 718 12.67 25.35 -13.26
N SER A 719 12.65 26.67 -13.48
CA SER A 719 11.41 27.45 -13.38
C SER A 719 10.75 27.50 -14.75
N ALA A 720 9.62 26.81 -14.91
CA ALA A 720 8.67 27.10 -15.97
C ALA A 720 7.62 28.05 -15.40
N ASP A 721 7.60 29.30 -15.86
CA ASP A 721 6.51 30.23 -15.54
C ASP A 721 5.29 29.86 -16.38
N ILE A 722 4.49 28.92 -15.88
CA ILE A 722 3.16 28.63 -16.42
C ILE A 722 2.19 29.63 -15.80
N ALA A 723 1.86 30.68 -16.54
CA ALA A 723 0.83 31.63 -16.13
C ALA A 723 -0.55 31.08 -16.52
N LEU A 724 -1.31 30.62 -15.52
CA LEU A 724 -2.74 30.33 -15.67
C LEU A 724 -3.53 31.64 -15.49
N SER A 725 -4.08 32.18 -16.57
CA SER A 725 -5.00 33.31 -16.47
C SER A 725 -6.41 32.83 -16.15
N LEU A 726 -6.90 33.12 -14.94
CA LEU A 726 -8.29 32.85 -14.56
C LEU A 726 -9.31 33.77 -15.28
N SER A 727 -8.85 34.74 -16.08
CA SER A 727 -9.72 35.63 -16.85
C SER A 727 -10.20 35.03 -18.17
N GLU A 728 -9.50 34.03 -18.71
CA GLU A 728 -9.91 33.30 -19.91
C GLU A 728 -10.46 31.92 -19.51
N ARG A 729 -11.78 31.75 -19.58
CA ARG A 729 -12.43 30.49 -19.25
C ARG A 729 -12.69 29.69 -20.52
N GLY A 730 -12.11 28.49 -20.61
CA GLY A 730 -12.46 27.48 -21.62
C GLY A 730 -13.80 26.79 -21.33
N GLN A 731 -14.07 25.68 -22.01
CA GLN A 731 -15.25 24.86 -21.79
C GLN A 731 -15.33 24.27 -20.38
N THR A 732 -16.54 24.05 -19.88
CA THR A 732 -16.75 23.38 -18.58
C THR A 732 -16.52 21.89 -18.73
N TYR A 733 -15.51 21.35 -18.05
CA TYR A 733 -15.33 19.90 -17.95
C TYR A 733 -16.32 19.33 -16.94
N ARG A 734 -17.24 18.49 -17.41
CA ARG A 734 -18.31 17.92 -16.59
C ARG A 734 -18.01 16.50 -16.08
N GLY A 735 -16.86 15.91 -16.44
CA GLY A 735 -16.39 14.58 -16.02
C GLY A 735 -16.13 13.61 -17.18
N GLY A 736 -15.33 12.55 -16.93
CA GLY A 736 -15.01 11.53 -17.93
C GLY A 736 -16.14 10.52 -18.12
N TYR A 737 -16.19 9.85 -19.27
CA TYR A 737 -17.18 8.81 -19.55
C TYR A 737 -16.53 7.53 -20.08
N ILE A 738 -17.20 6.39 -19.86
CA ILE A 738 -16.86 5.09 -20.48
C ILE A 738 -18.10 4.45 -21.11
N GLU A 739 -17.93 3.50 -22.03
CA GLU A 739 -19.03 2.74 -22.63
C GLU A 739 -19.00 1.26 -22.24
N ILE A 740 -20.19 0.67 -22.03
CA ILE A 740 -20.36 -0.78 -21.90
C ILE A 740 -20.66 -1.39 -23.27
N GLN A 741 -19.69 -2.12 -23.83
CA GLN A 741 -19.83 -2.87 -25.09
C GLN A 741 -20.66 -4.16 -24.91
N PRO A 742 -21.28 -4.70 -25.99
CA PRO A 742 -22.05 -5.93 -25.91
C PRO A 742 -21.21 -7.14 -25.55
N ASP A 743 -21.89 -8.06 -24.89
CA ASP A 743 -21.37 -9.24 -24.23
C ASP A 743 -21.11 -10.42 -25.22
N SER A 744 -21.79 -10.44 -26.37
CA SER A 744 -21.77 -11.54 -27.35
C SER A 744 -21.58 -11.11 -28.81
N PHE A 745 -20.81 -10.06 -29.08
CA PHE A 745 -20.59 -9.58 -30.45
C PHE A 745 -19.33 -10.19 -31.08
N ILE A 746 -19.52 -11.02 -32.10
CA ILE A 746 -18.43 -11.68 -32.84
C ILE A 746 -18.17 -11.05 -34.22
N GLY A 747 -18.85 -9.96 -34.56
CA GLY A 747 -18.84 -9.37 -35.90
C GLY A 747 -19.71 -10.15 -36.88
N GLY A 748 -20.44 -9.44 -37.76
CA GLY A 748 -21.17 -10.06 -38.87
C GLY A 748 -22.48 -10.78 -38.52
N THR A 749 -22.93 -10.78 -37.26
CA THR A 749 -24.23 -11.33 -36.84
C THR A 749 -24.85 -10.49 -35.73
N GLU A 750 -26.18 -10.36 -35.76
CA GLU A 750 -26.95 -9.64 -34.74
C GLU A 750 -26.77 -10.32 -33.37
N PRO A 751 -26.34 -9.61 -32.31
CA PRO A 751 -26.21 -10.19 -30.99
C PRO A 751 -27.55 -10.74 -30.47
N ALA A 752 -27.54 -11.97 -29.96
CA ALA A 752 -28.74 -12.63 -29.46
C ALA A 752 -29.43 -11.83 -28.35
N THR A 753 -30.76 -11.74 -28.40
CA THR A 753 -31.59 -11.01 -27.42
C THR A 753 -32.05 -11.88 -26.26
N ASP A 754 -31.90 -13.21 -26.34
CA ASP A 754 -32.30 -14.16 -25.30
C ASP A 754 -31.19 -14.49 -24.30
N SER A 755 -31.59 -14.96 -23.12
CA SER A 755 -30.70 -15.33 -22.00
C SER A 755 -30.10 -16.73 -22.11
N THR A 756 -30.45 -17.51 -23.15
CA THR A 756 -30.12 -18.95 -23.25
C THR A 756 -28.85 -19.22 -24.05
N THR A 757 -28.41 -18.29 -24.89
CA THR A 757 -27.23 -18.44 -25.77
C THR A 757 -25.89 -18.09 -25.08
N ALA A 758 -25.77 -18.40 -23.79
CA ALA A 758 -24.67 -18.11 -22.85
C ALA A 758 -24.71 -16.72 -22.18
N LEU A 759 -24.72 -16.73 -20.85
CA LEU A 759 -24.63 -15.57 -19.95
C LEU A 759 -23.15 -15.23 -19.71
N TRP A 760 -22.51 -14.59 -20.68
CA TRP A 760 -21.13 -14.11 -20.56
C TRP A 760 -21.05 -12.69 -21.09
N GLY A 761 -20.24 -11.86 -20.43
CA GLY A 761 -19.87 -10.48 -20.72
C GLY A 761 -20.26 -9.50 -19.61
N PHE A 762 -20.07 -8.21 -19.85
CA PHE A 762 -19.94 -7.22 -18.78
C PHE A 762 -21.29 -6.76 -18.16
N PRO A 763 -21.41 -6.58 -16.83
CA PRO A 763 -20.46 -6.95 -15.77
C PRO A 763 -20.65 -8.40 -15.27
N GLN A 764 -21.60 -9.16 -15.81
CA GLN A 764 -22.00 -10.50 -15.32
C GLN A 764 -20.86 -11.53 -15.33
N SER A 765 -19.92 -11.42 -16.27
CA SER A 765 -18.72 -12.27 -16.33
C SER A 765 -17.70 -11.97 -15.24
N LEU A 766 -17.84 -10.85 -14.55
CA LEU A 766 -16.98 -10.50 -13.42
C LEU A 766 -17.56 -11.12 -12.15
N THR A 767 -16.68 -11.70 -11.34
CA THR A 767 -16.99 -12.05 -9.95
C THR A 767 -17.42 -10.82 -9.16
N LEU A 768 -18.12 -11.00 -8.03
CA LEU A 768 -18.55 -9.86 -7.20
C LEU A 768 -17.38 -9.01 -6.70
N SER A 769 -16.22 -9.62 -6.44
CA SER A 769 -14.99 -8.91 -6.07
C SER A 769 -14.41 -8.12 -7.25
N GLU A 770 -14.45 -8.65 -8.47
CA GLU A 770 -14.03 -7.92 -9.68
C GLU A 770 -14.99 -6.76 -10.03
N GLN A 771 -16.30 -6.95 -9.89
CA GLN A 771 -17.30 -5.88 -10.04
C GLN A 771 -17.05 -4.77 -9.01
N SER A 772 -16.74 -5.14 -7.77
CA SER A 772 -16.43 -4.19 -6.70
C SER A 772 -15.11 -3.45 -6.93
N ARG A 773 -14.06 -4.16 -7.35
CA ARG A 773 -12.77 -3.57 -7.73
C ARG A 773 -12.93 -2.59 -8.87
N LEU A 774 -13.67 -2.95 -9.91
CA LEU A 774 -13.90 -2.09 -11.05
C LEU A 774 -14.73 -0.86 -10.68
N ARG A 775 -15.80 -1.02 -9.89
CA ARG A 775 -16.56 0.10 -9.33
C ARG A 775 -15.65 1.08 -8.57
N SER A 776 -14.75 0.56 -7.74
CA SER A 776 -13.79 1.38 -7.00
C SER A 776 -12.77 2.06 -7.92
N MET A 777 -12.35 1.41 -9.02
CA MET A 777 -11.50 2.01 -10.06
C MET A 777 -12.24 3.07 -10.90
N MET A 778 -13.55 2.97 -11.06
CA MET A 778 -14.35 3.96 -11.78
C MET A 778 -14.68 5.20 -10.95
N PHE A 779 -14.38 5.21 -9.64
CA PHE A 779 -14.74 6.32 -8.75
C PHE A 779 -14.01 7.64 -9.08
N PRO A 780 -14.73 8.77 -9.16
CA PRO A 780 -14.12 10.10 -9.20
C PRO A 780 -13.20 10.37 -8.01
N GLY A 781 -11.93 10.71 -8.27
CA GLY A 781 -10.95 11.07 -7.23
C GLY A 781 -9.84 10.03 -6.97
N ASN A 782 -9.87 8.89 -7.66
CA ASN A 782 -8.82 7.86 -7.59
C ASN A 782 -7.79 7.91 -8.74
N GLY A 783 -7.87 8.94 -9.60
CA GLY A 783 -7.01 9.12 -10.78
C GLY A 783 -7.64 8.77 -12.14
N TYR A 784 -8.80 8.10 -12.21
CA TYR A 784 -9.46 7.73 -13.48
C TYR A 784 -10.59 8.69 -13.92
N GLY A 785 -11.28 9.35 -12.98
CA GLY A 785 -12.17 10.49 -13.28
C GLY A 785 -13.48 10.17 -14.04
N ILE A 786 -14.04 8.96 -13.91
CA ILE A 786 -15.26 8.55 -14.63
C ILE A 786 -16.52 8.99 -13.87
N TYR A 787 -17.32 9.85 -14.49
CA TYR A 787 -18.60 10.34 -13.99
C TYR A 787 -19.80 9.76 -14.74
N TYR A 788 -19.60 9.21 -15.95
CA TYR A 788 -20.72 8.77 -16.77
C TYR A 788 -20.48 7.43 -17.44
N ILE A 789 -21.54 6.62 -17.51
CA ILE A 789 -21.55 5.35 -18.25
C ILE A 789 -22.45 5.51 -19.47
N ARG A 790 -21.86 5.53 -20.67
CA ARG A 790 -22.55 5.42 -21.95
C ARG A 790 -23.11 4.01 -22.08
N LEU A 791 -24.43 3.90 -22.22
CA LEU A 791 -25.13 2.60 -22.23
C LEU A 791 -25.82 2.38 -23.59
N PRO A 792 -25.32 1.45 -24.42
CA PRO A 792 -25.85 1.19 -25.76
C PRO A 792 -27.22 0.49 -25.79
N LEU A 793 -28.30 1.25 -26.01
CA LEU A 793 -29.66 0.71 -26.13
C LEU A 793 -29.88 0.09 -27.52
N GLY A 794 -30.35 -1.16 -27.54
CA GLY A 794 -30.49 -1.94 -28.78
C GLY A 794 -29.19 -2.60 -29.25
N PHE A 795 -28.12 -2.51 -28.47
CA PHE A 795 -26.86 -3.22 -28.73
C PHE A 795 -26.31 -3.95 -27.49
N ALA A 796 -25.78 -3.24 -26.50
CA ALA A 796 -25.33 -3.86 -25.25
C ALA A 796 -26.52 -4.15 -24.30
N TYR A 797 -27.45 -3.19 -24.21
CA TYR A 797 -28.69 -3.29 -23.44
C TYR A 797 -29.87 -3.47 -24.42
N ARG A 798 -30.32 -4.71 -24.59
CA ARG A 798 -31.15 -5.14 -25.73
C ARG A 798 -32.26 -6.13 -25.39
N GLY A 799 -32.69 -6.19 -24.12
CA GLY A 799 -33.81 -7.02 -23.70
C GLY A 799 -35.15 -6.45 -24.18
N PHE A 800 -36.18 -7.29 -24.19
CA PHE A 800 -37.51 -6.93 -24.68
C PHE A 800 -38.47 -6.56 -23.56
N ARG A 801 -39.21 -5.47 -23.75
CA ARG A 801 -40.25 -5.00 -22.84
C ARG A 801 -41.46 -4.48 -23.64
N ASN A 802 -42.64 -4.52 -23.02
CA ASN A 802 -43.90 -4.07 -23.61
C ASN A 802 -44.13 -4.70 -25.01
N ILE A 803 -44.18 -6.03 -25.06
CA ILE A 803 -44.36 -6.77 -26.30
C ILE A 803 -45.76 -6.52 -26.85
N ASP A 804 -45.82 -6.07 -28.09
CA ASP A 804 -47.07 -5.88 -28.81
C ASP A 804 -47.69 -7.24 -29.16
N SER A 805 -48.88 -7.51 -28.64
CA SER A 805 -49.52 -8.82 -28.80
C SER A 805 -49.89 -9.17 -30.24
N ALA A 806 -50.06 -8.16 -31.11
CA ALA A 806 -50.43 -8.39 -32.51
C ALA A 806 -49.22 -8.75 -33.38
N THR A 807 -48.08 -8.09 -33.15
CA THR A 807 -46.87 -8.26 -33.95
C THR A 807 -45.84 -9.20 -33.31
N GLY A 808 -45.93 -9.43 -31.99
CA GLY A 808 -44.92 -10.16 -31.22
C GLY A 808 -43.63 -9.37 -31.00
N LEU A 809 -43.58 -8.08 -31.38
CA LEU A 809 -42.39 -7.25 -31.32
C LEU A 809 -42.38 -6.36 -30.08
N ALA A 810 -41.19 -6.14 -29.51
CA ALA A 810 -41.02 -5.27 -28.35
C ALA A 810 -41.17 -3.79 -28.73
N LYS A 811 -41.98 -3.05 -27.95
CA LYS A 811 -42.08 -1.58 -28.05
C LYS A 811 -41.04 -0.86 -27.20
N ASN A 812 -40.45 -1.54 -26.23
CA ASN A 812 -39.51 -0.98 -25.27
C ASN A 812 -38.31 -1.90 -25.03
N ILE A 813 -37.24 -1.31 -24.54
CA ILE A 813 -36.00 -2.00 -24.21
C ILE A 813 -35.94 -2.25 -22.69
N GLY A 814 -35.49 -3.43 -22.31
CA GLY A 814 -35.37 -3.87 -20.92
C GLY A 814 -34.09 -4.66 -20.67
N GLU A 815 -34.02 -5.28 -19.49
CA GLU A 815 -32.91 -6.17 -19.18
C GLU A 815 -32.91 -7.38 -20.13
N ARG A 816 -31.74 -7.70 -20.68
CA ARG A 816 -31.53 -8.87 -21.54
C ARG A 816 -31.71 -10.19 -20.77
N TYR A 817 -31.32 -10.18 -19.50
CA TYR A 817 -31.44 -11.30 -18.58
C TYR A 817 -31.79 -10.78 -17.19
N GLN A 818 -32.47 -11.63 -16.42
CA GLN A 818 -32.89 -11.30 -15.07
C GLN A 818 -31.68 -10.91 -14.20
N GLY A 819 -31.73 -9.72 -13.60
CA GLY A 819 -30.70 -9.22 -12.70
C GLY A 819 -29.62 -8.37 -13.38
N GLN A 820 -29.68 -8.14 -14.69
CA GLN A 820 -28.78 -7.22 -15.39
C GLN A 820 -28.87 -5.81 -14.78
N ASN A 821 -30.09 -5.32 -14.52
CA ASN A 821 -30.31 -4.01 -13.92
C ASN A 821 -29.69 -3.89 -12.54
N ALA A 822 -29.87 -4.92 -11.71
CA ALA A 822 -29.27 -4.95 -10.38
C ALA A 822 -27.73 -4.96 -10.44
N ALA A 823 -27.13 -5.65 -11.41
CA ALA A 823 -25.68 -5.66 -11.61
C ALA A 823 -25.15 -4.30 -12.07
N LEU A 824 -25.81 -3.66 -13.04
CA LEU A 824 -25.46 -2.32 -13.50
C LEU A 824 -25.61 -1.28 -12.37
N LYS A 825 -26.71 -1.34 -11.61
CA LYS A 825 -26.95 -0.48 -10.44
C LYS A 825 -25.82 -0.62 -9.42
N ARG A 826 -25.44 -1.86 -9.08
CA ARG A 826 -24.33 -2.11 -8.14
C ARG A 826 -23.00 -1.55 -8.63
N LEU A 827 -22.71 -1.62 -9.93
CA LEU A 827 -21.46 -1.14 -10.52
C LEU A 827 -21.35 0.39 -10.46
N MET A 828 -22.46 1.12 -10.62
CA MET A 828 -22.43 2.59 -10.72
C MET A 828 -22.64 3.35 -9.42
N VAL A 829 -22.86 2.67 -8.29
CA VAL A 829 -23.13 3.31 -6.97
C VAL A 829 -22.16 4.47 -6.70
N ASN A 830 -20.86 4.21 -6.78
CA ASN A 830 -19.83 5.22 -6.49
C ASN A 830 -19.85 6.39 -7.49
N ILE A 831 -20.21 6.14 -8.75
CA ILE A 831 -20.39 7.19 -9.77
C ILE A 831 -21.59 8.08 -9.39
N VAL A 832 -22.69 7.46 -8.97
CA VAL A 832 -23.92 8.16 -8.56
C VAL A 832 -23.67 9.01 -7.31
N GLU A 833 -23.00 8.46 -6.31
CA GLU A 833 -22.60 9.18 -5.09
C GLU A 833 -21.73 10.40 -5.38
N ALA A 834 -20.84 10.31 -6.39
CA ALA A 834 -20.02 11.43 -6.83
C ALA A 834 -20.79 12.48 -7.66
N GLY A 835 -22.10 12.27 -7.90
CA GLY A 835 -22.95 13.17 -8.69
C GLY A 835 -23.04 12.81 -10.18
N GLY A 836 -22.41 11.72 -10.61
CA GLY A 836 -22.46 11.18 -11.97
C GLY A 836 -23.72 10.37 -12.28
N GLY A 837 -23.68 9.58 -13.36
CA GLY A 837 -24.76 8.64 -13.68
C GLY A 837 -24.74 8.04 -15.10
N LEU A 838 -25.91 7.72 -15.61
CA LEU A 838 -26.09 7.08 -16.91
C LEU A 838 -26.14 8.10 -18.07
N ALA A 839 -25.60 7.68 -19.21
CA ALA A 839 -25.70 8.32 -20.50
C ALA A 839 -26.22 7.33 -21.56
N PRO A 840 -27.49 6.86 -21.48
CA PRO A 840 -28.01 5.92 -22.45
C PRO A 840 -28.19 6.58 -23.81
N GLU A 841 -27.88 5.83 -24.86
CA GLU A 841 -28.07 6.27 -26.24
C GLU A 841 -28.55 5.08 -27.07
N TYR A 842 -29.41 5.33 -28.06
CA TYR A 842 -29.84 4.26 -28.95
C TYR A 842 -28.79 3.96 -30.00
N TRP A 843 -28.51 2.69 -30.16
CA TRP A 843 -27.92 2.12 -31.37
C TRP A 843 -29.04 1.67 -32.30
N CYS A 844 -30.17 1.25 -31.75
CA CYS A 844 -31.39 1.04 -32.50
C CYS A 844 -32.61 1.09 -31.55
N PRO A 845 -33.71 1.74 -31.94
CA PRO A 845 -34.99 1.62 -31.24
C PRO A 845 -35.49 0.17 -31.16
N ALA A 846 -36.44 -0.09 -30.26
CA ALA A 846 -37.02 -1.42 -30.11
C ALA A 846 -37.63 -1.94 -31.44
N PRO A 847 -37.58 -3.26 -31.73
CA PRO A 847 -37.94 -3.83 -33.02
C PRO A 847 -39.32 -3.44 -33.58
N TYR A 848 -40.30 -3.16 -32.71
CA TYR A 848 -41.62 -2.70 -33.14
C TYR A 848 -41.56 -1.43 -33.99
N TRP A 849 -40.61 -0.52 -33.72
CA TRP A 849 -40.46 0.76 -34.41
C TRP A 849 -39.68 0.68 -35.72
N MET A 850 -39.15 -0.49 -36.07
CA MET A 850 -38.16 -0.65 -37.14
C MET A 850 -38.76 -1.29 -38.39
N THR A 851 -38.30 -0.85 -39.58
CA THR A 851 -38.84 -1.29 -40.88
C THR A 851 -38.62 -2.76 -41.19
N ASN A 852 -37.64 -3.40 -40.55
CA ASN A 852 -37.38 -4.84 -40.68
C ASN A 852 -37.77 -5.64 -39.43
N GLY A 853 -38.28 -4.99 -38.38
CA GLY A 853 -38.67 -5.64 -37.13
C GLY A 853 -37.50 -6.22 -36.33
N LYS A 854 -36.29 -5.66 -36.44
CA LYS A 854 -35.07 -6.11 -35.76
C LYS A 854 -34.21 -4.93 -35.28
N TYR A 855 -33.22 -5.21 -34.43
CA TYR A 855 -32.20 -4.22 -34.07
C TYR A 855 -31.17 -4.05 -35.19
N ALA A 856 -30.78 -5.14 -35.85
CA ALA A 856 -29.78 -5.11 -36.92
C ALA A 856 -30.34 -4.72 -38.30
N GLY A 857 -29.46 -4.17 -39.14
CA GLY A 857 -29.68 -3.95 -40.55
C GLY A 857 -29.49 -5.22 -41.40
N THR A 858 -29.45 -5.03 -42.72
CA THR A 858 -29.08 -6.09 -43.66
C THR A 858 -28.13 -5.54 -44.72
N PRO A 859 -27.30 -6.37 -45.37
CA PRO A 859 -26.38 -5.89 -46.41
C PRO A 859 -27.10 -5.25 -47.61
N SER A 860 -28.37 -5.58 -47.81
CA SER A 860 -29.18 -5.15 -48.97
C SER A 860 -30.20 -4.04 -48.67
N ALA A 861 -30.43 -3.69 -47.41
CA ALA A 861 -31.45 -2.71 -47.02
C ALA A 861 -31.14 -2.05 -45.68
N TYR A 862 -31.40 -0.74 -45.62
CA TYR A 862 -31.27 0.04 -44.39
C TYR A 862 -32.42 -0.25 -43.41
N ASN A 863 -32.07 -0.42 -42.14
CA ASN A 863 -33.02 -0.37 -41.04
C ASN A 863 -33.34 1.09 -40.70
N GLN A 864 -34.63 1.42 -40.65
CA GLN A 864 -35.12 2.80 -40.48
C GLN A 864 -36.38 2.81 -39.62
N PRO A 865 -36.79 3.97 -39.08
CA PRO A 865 -38.07 4.09 -38.39
C PRO A 865 -39.24 3.74 -39.33
N TRP A 866 -40.13 2.87 -38.88
CA TRP A 866 -41.35 2.44 -39.59
C TRP A 866 -42.46 3.49 -39.46
N ALA A 867 -43.21 3.69 -40.55
CA ALA A 867 -44.34 4.62 -40.64
C ALA A 867 -45.50 4.34 -39.66
N GLY A 868 -45.65 3.10 -39.19
CA GLY A 868 -46.69 2.73 -38.24
C GLY A 868 -48.09 2.57 -38.84
N GLY A 869 -49.07 2.35 -37.96
CA GLY A 869 -50.47 2.25 -38.36
C GLY A 869 -50.75 1.08 -39.31
N THR A 870 -51.46 1.36 -40.41
CA THR A 870 -51.80 0.37 -41.44
C THR A 870 -50.74 0.22 -42.52
N TYR A 871 -49.66 1.02 -42.49
CA TYR A 871 -48.61 0.95 -43.49
C TYR A 871 -47.82 -0.36 -43.38
N PRO A 872 -47.43 -0.96 -44.52
CA PRO A 872 -46.51 -2.10 -44.52
C PRO A 872 -45.26 -1.80 -43.70
N ARG A 873 -44.70 -2.82 -43.03
CA ARG A 873 -43.54 -2.63 -42.15
C ARG A 873 -42.32 -2.05 -42.88
N SER A 874 -42.15 -2.36 -44.16
CA SER A 874 -41.09 -1.81 -45.01
C SER A 874 -41.23 -0.32 -45.34
N THR A 875 -42.37 0.32 -45.04
CA THR A 875 -42.59 1.75 -45.32
C THR A 875 -41.87 2.61 -44.27
N THR A 876 -40.95 3.46 -44.72
CA THR A 876 -40.17 4.34 -43.82
C THR A 876 -41.04 5.51 -43.33
N LEU A 877 -40.80 5.95 -42.10
CA LEU A 877 -41.49 7.09 -41.50
C LEU A 877 -41.28 8.38 -42.33
N ASP A 878 -40.06 8.60 -42.81
CA ASP A 878 -39.73 9.77 -43.65
C ASP A 878 -40.56 9.82 -44.95
N SER A 879 -40.86 8.66 -45.55
CA SER A 879 -41.60 8.58 -46.81
C SER A 879 -43.06 9.05 -46.72
N ILE A 880 -43.65 9.01 -45.53
CA ILE A 880 -45.05 9.40 -45.34
C ILE A 880 -45.24 10.85 -44.86
N LYS A 881 -44.16 11.58 -44.51
CA LYS A 881 -44.27 12.95 -43.97
C LYS A 881 -45.12 13.88 -44.84
N GLY A 882 -44.96 13.78 -46.16
CA GLY A 882 -45.69 14.63 -47.11
C GLY A 882 -47.06 14.08 -47.52
N SER A 883 -47.23 12.75 -47.55
CA SER A 883 -48.44 12.09 -48.05
C SER A 883 -49.47 11.78 -46.96
N ASP A 884 -49.02 11.51 -45.74
CA ASP A 884 -49.86 11.28 -44.54
C ASP A 884 -49.21 11.93 -43.30
N PRO A 885 -49.28 13.26 -43.18
CA PRO A 885 -48.71 13.99 -42.06
C PRO A 885 -49.37 13.65 -40.72
N THR A 886 -50.63 13.16 -40.74
CA THR A 886 -51.37 12.77 -39.53
C THR A 886 -50.78 11.50 -38.94
N GLN A 887 -50.62 10.44 -39.75
CA GLN A 887 -49.98 9.21 -39.29
C GLN A 887 -48.50 9.45 -38.92
N TYR A 888 -47.78 10.29 -39.67
CA TYR A 888 -46.41 10.67 -39.31
C TYR A 888 -46.33 11.25 -37.89
N ALA A 889 -47.19 12.22 -37.56
CA ALA A 889 -47.21 12.84 -36.24
C ALA A 889 -47.59 11.84 -35.14
N VAL A 890 -48.58 10.98 -35.37
CA VAL A 890 -48.95 9.90 -34.44
C VAL A 890 -47.78 8.96 -34.17
N GLN A 891 -47.03 8.60 -35.21
CA GLN A 891 -45.92 7.67 -35.08
C GLN A 891 -44.71 8.29 -34.35
N ILE A 892 -44.36 9.55 -34.64
CA ILE A 892 -43.33 10.29 -33.90
C ILE A 892 -43.70 10.39 -32.41
N GLU A 893 -44.94 10.76 -32.11
CA GLU A 893 -45.44 10.91 -30.73
C GLU A 893 -45.40 9.59 -29.96
N ALA A 894 -45.84 8.50 -30.59
CA ALA A 894 -45.84 7.17 -29.99
C ALA A 894 -44.41 6.66 -29.76
N MET A 895 -43.52 6.86 -30.73
CA MET A 895 -42.10 6.47 -30.63
C MET A 895 -41.38 7.28 -29.55
N ALA A 896 -41.58 8.61 -29.49
CA ALA A 896 -41.02 9.46 -28.44
C ALA A 896 -41.50 9.06 -27.05
N SER A 897 -42.78 8.71 -26.91
CA SER A 897 -43.35 8.25 -25.63
C SER A 897 -42.76 6.91 -25.19
N ALA A 898 -42.49 5.99 -26.14
CA ALA A 898 -41.80 4.75 -25.85
C ALA A 898 -40.34 5.01 -25.43
N MET A 899 -39.64 5.93 -26.09
CA MET A 899 -38.28 6.29 -25.73
C MET A 899 -38.18 6.93 -24.33
N LEU A 900 -39.11 7.82 -23.99
CA LEU A 900 -39.21 8.36 -22.63
C LEU A 900 -39.37 7.23 -21.61
N ASN A 901 -40.24 6.25 -21.90
CA ASN A 901 -40.47 5.13 -21.00
C ASN A 901 -39.22 4.26 -20.79
N ASP A 902 -38.37 4.09 -21.81
CA ASP A 902 -37.08 3.40 -21.67
C ASP A 902 -36.11 4.17 -20.76
N PHE A 903 -36.07 5.50 -20.88
CA PHE A 903 -35.27 6.36 -20.01
C PHE A 903 -35.78 6.34 -18.57
N GLU A 904 -37.09 6.50 -18.34
CA GLU A 904 -37.68 6.42 -17.00
C GLU A 904 -37.42 5.04 -16.36
N TYR A 905 -37.52 3.97 -17.15
CA TYR A 905 -37.22 2.62 -16.68
C TYR A 905 -35.76 2.47 -16.22
N LEU A 906 -34.79 2.94 -17.00
CA LEU A 906 -33.38 2.91 -16.62
C LEU A 906 -33.09 3.79 -15.40
N HIS A 907 -33.70 4.98 -15.35
CA HIS A 907 -33.58 5.90 -14.23
C HIS A 907 -33.96 5.19 -12.93
N GLN A 908 -35.15 4.59 -12.89
CA GLN A 908 -35.67 3.91 -11.70
C GLN A 908 -34.93 2.62 -11.33
N ASN A 909 -34.50 1.84 -12.33
CA ASN A 909 -34.03 0.47 -12.09
C ASN A 909 -32.51 0.33 -12.08
N VAL A 910 -31.77 1.32 -12.60
CA VAL A 910 -30.31 1.25 -12.74
C VAL A 910 -29.63 2.44 -12.04
N GLY A 911 -29.89 3.67 -12.44
CA GLY A 911 -29.30 4.88 -11.84
C GLY A 911 -29.70 6.16 -12.58
N PRO A 912 -29.36 7.34 -12.04
CA PRO A 912 -29.84 8.62 -12.57
C PRO A 912 -29.31 8.84 -13.98
N ILE A 913 -30.23 9.10 -14.91
CA ILE A 913 -29.90 9.57 -16.26
C ILE A 913 -29.44 11.03 -16.15
N ARG A 914 -28.17 11.28 -16.46
CA ARG A 914 -27.56 12.62 -16.47
C ARG A 914 -27.41 13.17 -17.89
N MET A 915 -27.23 12.27 -18.84
CA MET A 915 -27.16 12.56 -20.27
C MET A 915 -27.99 11.56 -21.05
N TRP A 916 -28.37 11.85 -22.29
CA TRP A 916 -29.04 10.86 -23.16
C TRP A 916 -28.75 11.16 -24.63
N GLY A 917 -28.74 10.15 -25.49
CA GLY A 917 -28.55 10.29 -26.95
C GLY A 917 -29.67 9.65 -27.74
N LEU A 918 -30.02 10.24 -28.90
CA LEU A 918 -31.10 9.73 -29.74
C LEU A 918 -30.66 8.57 -30.64
N GLN A 919 -29.49 8.65 -31.28
CA GLN A 919 -29.00 7.57 -32.14
C GLN A 919 -27.48 7.69 -32.39
N ASN A 920 -26.74 6.60 -32.15
CA ASN A 920 -25.35 6.43 -32.56
C ASN A 920 -25.24 6.33 -34.10
N GLU A 921 -24.37 7.15 -34.69
CA GLU A 921 -24.02 7.13 -36.13
C GLU A 921 -25.25 7.02 -37.06
N PRO A 922 -26.17 8.00 -37.03
CA PRO A 922 -27.49 7.91 -37.66
C PRO A 922 -27.49 7.87 -39.20
N GLN A 923 -26.33 8.00 -39.85
CA GLN A 923 -26.16 7.84 -41.30
C GLN A 923 -26.12 6.37 -41.75
N TYR A 924 -25.81 5.47 -40.82
CA TYR A 924 -25.64 4.04 -41.02
C TYR A 924 -26.94 3.27 -40.72
N GLY A 925 -27.05 2.04 -41.22
CA GLY A 925 -28.31 1.28 -41.16
C GLY A 925 -28.27 -0.12 -41.78
N HIS A 926 -27.14 -0.56 -42.31
CA HIS A 926 -26.96 -1.84 -43.00
C HIS A 926 -26.09 -2.84 -42.20
N GLU A 927 -25.57 -2.38 -41.08
CA GLU A 927 -24.67 -3.07 -40.18
C GLU A 927 -25.41 -4.22 -39.48
N LEU A 928 -24.68 -5.31 -39.25
CA LEU A 928 -25.22 -6.55 -38.69
C LEU A 928 -25.24 -6.53 -37.16
N TYR A 929 -25.44 -5.35 -36.57
CA TYR A 929 -25.62 -5.09 -35.15
C TYR A 929 -26.65 -3.97 -34.98
N GLY A 930 -27.00 -3.61 -33.73
CA GLY A 930 -27.95 -2.53 -33.46
C GLY A 930 -27.61 -1.27 -34.25
N VAL A 931 -28.44 -0.94 -35.24
CA VAL A 931 -28.24 0.22 -36.12
C VAL A 931 -29.58 0.76 -36.62
N CYS A 932 -29.68 2.07 -36.79
CA CYS A 932 -30.85 2.72 -37.37
C CYS A 932 -30.45 3.98 -38.13
N LYS A 933 -30.86 4.05 -39.40
CA LYS A 933 -30.63 5.22 -40.24
C LYS A 933 -31.74 6.24 -40.11
N TYR A 934 -31.37 7.49 -39.86
CA TYR A 934 -32.26 8.64 -39.88
C TYR A 934 -31.96 9.60 -41.04
N THR A 935 -32.97 10.36 -41.43
CA THR A 935 -32.78 11.63 -42.15
C THR A 935 -32.69 12.76 -41.13
N ASP A 936 -32.02 13.88 -41.45
CA ASP A 936 -31.97 15.08 -40.59
C ASP A 936 -33.38 15.53 -40.15
N ARG A 937 -34.34 15.45 -41.07
CA ARG A 937 -35.74 15.77 -40.83
C ARG A 937 -36.39 14.87 -39.77
N VAL A 938 -36.32 13.55 -39.91
CA VAL A 938 -36.95 12.63 -38.93
C VAL A 938 -36.24 12.74 -37.58
N TYR A 939 -34.91 12.85 -37.58
CA TYR A 939 -34.13 13.00 -36.36
C TYR A 939 -34.52 14.27 -35.59
N SER A 940 -34.57 15.41 -36.29
CA SER A 940 -34.93 16.70 -35.70
C SER A 940 -36.38 16.75 -35.25
N ASP A 941 -37.33 16.21 -36.03
CA ASP A 941 -38.74 16.13 -35.65
C ASP A 941 -38.94 15.27 -34.39
N LEU A 942 -38.19 14.16 -34.27
CA LEU A 942 -38.28 13.28 -33.11
C LEU A 942 -37.69 13.94 -31.86
N LEU A 943 -36.53 14.63 -31.97
CA LEU A 943 -35.97 15.42 -30.87
C LEU A 943 -36.92 16.53 -30.41
N ALA A 944 -37.59 17.21 -31.35
CA ALA A 944 -38.56 18.28 -31.04
C ALA A 944 -39.76 17.79 -30.22
N VAL A 945 -40.09 16.51 -30.29
CA VAL A 945 -41.16 15.90 -29.48
C VAL A 945 -40.61 15.25 -28.21
N LEU A 946 -39.44 14.59 -28.29
CA LEU A 946 -38.87 13.84 -27.17
C LEU A 946 -38.27 14.74 -26.08
N GLN A 947 -37.52 15.79 -26.45
CA GLN A 947 -36.84 16.64 -25.46
C GLN A 947 -37.83 17.33 -24.49
N PRO A 948 -38.97 17.91 -24.94
CA PRO A 948 -39.92 18.52 -24.01
C PRO A 948 -40.55 17.49 -23.07
N LYS A 949 -40.74 16.26 -23.54
CA LYS A 949 -41.24 15.15 -22.72
C LYS A 949 -40.26 14.76 -21.63
N ILE A 950 -38.96 14.69 -21.95
CA ILE A 950 -37.90 14.42 -20.97
C ILE A 950 -37.85 15.55 -19.93
N ALA A 951 -37.88 16.81 -20.37
CA ALA A 951 -37.85 17.97 -19.48
C ALA A 951 -39.07 18.05 -18.55
N ALA A 952 -40.23 17.54 -18.99
CA ALA A 952 -41.47 17.52 -18.20
C ALA A 952 -41.65 16.24 -17.36
N SER A 953 -40.76 15.24 -17.47
CA SER A 953 -40.91 14.00 -16.72
C SER A 953 -40.61 14.19 -15.24
N ALA A 954 -41.62 13.96 -14.41
CA ALA A 954 -41.48 13.97 -12.95
C ALA A 954 -40.51 12.89 -12.44
N ILE A 955 -40.38 11.78 -13.19
CA ILE A 955 -39.46 10.68 -12.84
C ILE A 955 -38.01 11.07 -13.11
N LEU A 956 -37.75 11.77 -14.23
CA LEU A 956 -36.38 12.14 -14.61
C LEU A 956 -35.88 13.42 -13.93
N SER A 957 -36.80 14.25 -13.41
CA SER A 957 -36.48 15.56 -12.82
C SER A 957 -35.83 15.51 -11.43
N GLU A 958 -35.82 14.34 -10.79
CA GLU A 958 -35.31 14.16 -9.42
C GLU A 958 -34.63 12.81 -9.27
N TRP A 959 -33.52 12.79 -8.52
CA TRP A 959 -32.92 11.56 -8.00
C TRP A 959 -32.64 11.71 -6.51
N GLU A 960 -33.27 10.89 -5.67
CA GLU A 960 -33.06 10.84 -4.22
C GLU A 960 -33.17 12.22 -3.54
N GLY A 961 -34.21 12.98 -3.90
CA GLY A 961 -34.49 14.32 -3.38
C GLY A 961 -33.64 15.44 -3.97
N GLN A 962 -32.74 15.13 -4.91
CA GLN A 962 -31.91 16.11 -5.62
C GLN A 962 -32.47 16.41 -7.01
N ALA A 963 -32.45 17.68 -7.40
CA ALA A 963 -32.84 18.08 -8.75
C ALA A 963 -31.93 17.40 -9.80
N ASN A 964 -32.53 16.87 -10.86
CA ASN A 964 -31.84 16.24 -11.96
C ASN A 964 -32.31 16.82 -13.30
N THR A 965 -31.36 17.27 -14.13
CA THR A 965 -31.65 17.86 -15.44
C THR A 965 -30.87 17.09 -16.51
N PRO A 966 -31.47 16.06 -17.13
CA PRO A 966 -30.83 15.32 -18.20
C PRO A 966 -30.56 16.21 -19.42
N LEU A 967 -29.33 16.17 -19.93
CA LEU A 967 -28.93 16.93 -21.11
C LEU A 967 -28.76 16.01 -22.32
N LEU A 968 -29.02 16.54 -23.52
CA LEU A 968 -28.84 15.82 -24.78
C LEU A 968 -27.34 15.71 -25.09
N HIS A 969 -26.81 14.49 -25.01
CA HIS A 969 -25.49 14.14 -25.50
C HIS A 969 -25.59 13.71 -26.96
N VAL A 970 -24.82 14.37 -27.81
CA VAL A 970 -24.78 14.08 -29.24
C VAL A 970 -23.52 13.25 -29.46
N SER A 971 -23.62 11.95 -29.77
CA SER A 971 -22.45 11.06 -29.81
C SER A 971 -21.97 10.64 -31.21
N SER A 972 -20.64 10.65 -31.31
CA SER A 972 -19.72 9.81 -32.10
C SER A 972 -19.86 9.75 -33.62
N ASP A 973 -19.99 10.89 -34.29
CA ASP A 973 -19.53 10.99 -35.67
C ASP A 973 -18.59 12.18 -35.87
N ASN A 974 -17.63 12.04 -36.77
CA ASN A 974 -16.65 13.07 -37.08
C ASN A 974 -17.19 14.13 -38.06
N ASP A 975 -18.39 13.92 -38.65
CA ASP A 975 -18.95 14.77 -39.72
C ASP A 975 -20.46 15.05 -39.54
N TRP A 976 -20.76 16.14 -38.83
CA TRP A 976 -22.07 16.46 -38.24
C TRP A 976 -23.07 17.08 -39.22
N HIS A 977 -23.91 16.25 -39.85
CA HIS A 977 -24.96 16.73 -40.77
C HIS A 977 -26.39 16.25 -40.46
N ILE A 978 -26.58 15.30 -39.55
CA ILE A 978 -27.90 14.77 -39.13
C ILE A 978 -28.17 15.21 -37.68
N GLY A 979 -29.27 15.94 -37.47
CA GLY A 979 -29.67 16.52 -36.18
C GLY A 979 -29.18 17.96 -35.97
N GLN A 980 -28.34 18.48 -36.87
CA GLN A 980 -27.74 19.82 -36.77
C GLN A 980 -28.81 20.91 -36.68
N THR A 981 -29.88 20.78 -37.45
CA THR A 981 -31.02 21.71 -37.46
C THR A 981 -31.62 21.90 -36.06
N TYR A 982 -31.74 20.81 -35.28
CA TYR A 982 -32.27 20.89 -33.91
C TYR A 982 -31.25 21.49 -32.94
N ILE A 983 -29.98 21.05 -33.04
CA ILE A 983 -28.89 21.45 -32.14
C ILE A 983 -28.63 22.95 -32.20
N ASP A 984 -28.53 23.50 -33.42
CA ASP A 984 -28.31 24.94 -33.64
C ASP A 984 -29.43 25.80 -33.03
N ALA A 985 -30.65 25.26 -33.00
CA ALA A 985 -31.80 25.95 -32.44
C ALA A 985 -31.93 25.83 -30.91
N HIS A 986 -31.27 24.86 -30.26
CA HIS A 986 -31.48 24.53 -28.83
C HIS A 986 -30.19 24.32 -28.01
N PRO A 987 -29.17 25.20 -28.12
CA PRO A 987 -27.85 24.99 -27.49
C PRO A 987 -27.88 24.83 -25.96
N ALA A 988 -28.90 25.39 -25.29
CA ALA A 988 -29.04 25.29 -23.83
C ALA A 988 -29.43 23.89 -23.32
N THR A 989 -29.88 23.01 -24.22
CA THR A 989 -30.32 21.64 -23.89
C THR A 989 -29.29 20.57 -24.22
N ILE A 990 -28.16 20.99 -24.82
CA ILE A 990 -27.06 20.14 -25.26
C ILE A 990 -25.99 20.07 -24.16
N TRP A 991 -25.37 18.91 -24.00
CA TRP A 991 -24.31 18.65 -23.01
C TRP A 991 -23.02 19.43 -23.27
#